data_AF-A0A0G2F229-F1
#
_entry.id   AF-A0A0G2F229-F1
#
_cell.length_a   1.000
_cell.length_b   1.000
_cell.length_c   1.000
_cell.angle_alpha   90.00
_cell.angle_beta   90.00
_cell.angle_gamma   90.00
#
_symmetry.space_group_name_H-M   'P 1'
#
loop_
_entity.id
_entity.type
_entity.pdbx_description
1 polymer ?
#
loop_
_entity_poly.entity_id
_entity_poly.type
_entity_poly.pdbx_seq_one_letter_code
_entity_poly.pdbx_strand_id
1 'polypeptide(L)'
;MASVNAVSSALFEWVASFHLRRGVRSAEDLNDGILIWDILRDIDPNFFTGNLPETDPTDLWVPRWQNLKYVHKLLTSFLAEICGHPSPNIGGTIDLQAIAQEQSARDLNLLLKLVLLAAISSERAEEYVMRMPQLSISTQSVLKDIITEVRQDGYDAPSAVESAPNFTTDGAQDLELAFEERVGKIIADNDKLQNEKKELQDLLDSMHERYAQLQEKHDSIQRELEDSQERLLHLRSGADSRVGREEARSKEQEHMIASLESKHASAQEQIENLRRQNETLRLKNENAQKLQDDFDEIKIERDHLLRKANAAEKYKQKLQQGQDWEKQNQLLQTQIDELKRQLKQSDSSHLTSADMEREIDEYKRMLPRIEQDRHELSEMKKQLEYDNHVLLAKLEHATQQQARDAATIDALRERAGGSDGPGTPTTPRPSRGIPSFDDDDTIADTEALEKPDFDSSVREAQDLEAQQEKILQEAKLISEKESAGLLEKLRSQFEEGGQFNQAAFDELQKEFADRIESSNKSTQRVIEYAKRQINVISNLRGELSSRPTVPTESRAPSPPPIQEPEKGSGDSVTLREENEKLHQELRLMASAWHNLSSRLQSPNVTIARGRGGTNAPDPISWLGRQRKEVDRVMLGGVR
;
A
#
# COMPACT_ATOMS: atom_id res chain seq x y z
N MET A 1 -57.79 41.72 -12.01
CA MET A 1 -56.44 41.13 -11.91
C MET A 1 -55.98 40.78 -13.32
N ALA A 2 -54.77 41.17 -13.71
CA ALA A 2 -54.12 40.60 -14.89
C ALA A 2 -53.82 39.10 -14.65
N SER A 3 -53.76 38.28 -15.70
CA SER A 3 -53.30 36.89 -15.55
C SER A 3 -51.82 36.85 -15.20
N VAL A 4 -51.38 35.81 -14.47
CA VAL A 4 -49.96 35.64 -14.11
C VAL A 4 -49.07 35.70 -15.36
N ASN A 5 -49.52 35.09 -16.46
CA ASN A 5 -48.83 35.08 -17.74
C ASN A 5 -48.72 36.47 -18.38
N ALA A 6 -49.74 37.34 -18.23
CA ALA A 6 -49.67 38.72 -18.70
C ALA A 6 -48.68 39.56 -17.86
N VAL A 7 -48.63 39.33 -16.55
CA VAL A 7 -47.64 39.97 -15.66
C VAL A 7 -46.23 39.48 -15.98
N SER A 8 -46.02 38.17 -16.18
CA SER A 8 -44.73 37.62 -16.63
C SER A 8 -44.31 38.19 -17.98
N SER A 9 -45.20 38.25 -18.97
CA SER A 9 -44.89 38.81 -20.28
C SER A 9 -44.51 40.29 -20.21
N ALA A 10 -45.20 41.08 -19.39
CA ALA A 10 -44.93 42.50 -19.22
C ALA A 10 -43.59 42.76 -18.49
N LEU A 11 -43.32 42.03 -17.42
CA LEU A 11 -42.05 42.13 -16.68
C LEU A 11 -40.87 41.60 -17.53
N PHE A 12 -41.08 40.56 -18.34
CA PHE A 12 -40.07 40.03 -19.25
C PHE A 12 -39.76 40.99 -20.41
N GLU A 13 -40.79 41.60 -21.03
CA GLU A 13 -40.61 42.63 -22.07
C GLU A 13 -39.85 43.85 -21.51
N TRP A 14 -40.16 44.26 -20.27
CA TRP A 14 -39.42 45.32 -19.56
C TRP A 14 -37.96 44.92 -19.28
N VAL A 15 -37.70 43.73 -18.75
CA VAL A 15 -36.33 43.21 -18.52
C VAL A 15 -35.53 43.11 -19.83
N ALA A 16 -36.16 42.69 -20.93
CA ALA A 16 -35.53 42.58 -22.24
C ALA A 16 -35.15 43.94 -22.86
N SER A 17 -35.63 45.07 -22.32
CA SER A 17 -35.22 46.42 -22.75
C SER A 17 -33.88 46.90 -22.16
N PHE A 18 -33.32 46.17 -21.19
CA PHE A 18 -31.99 46.45 -20.65
C PHE A 18 -30.90 45.92 -21.58
N HIS A 19 -29.83 46.71 -21.76
CA HIS A 19 -28.70 46.37 -22.65
C HIS A 19 -27.73 45.40 -21.97
N LEU A 20 -28.22 44.22 -21.61
CA LEU A 20 -27.49 43.22 -20.83
C LEU A 20 -26.42 42.50 -21.66
N ARG A 21 -25.28 42.21 -21.03
CA ARG A 21 -24.11 41.57 -21.66
C ARG A 21 -24.39 40.16 -22.20
N ARG A 22 -25.42 39.50 -21.65
CA ARG A 22 -26.05 38.29 -22.17
C ARG A 22 -27.55 38.59 -22.29
N GLY A 23 -28.05 38.68 -23.53
CA GLY A 23 -29.46 38.99 -23.80
C GLY A 23 -30.38 37.86 -23.35
N VAL A 24 -31.50 38.22 -22.72
CA VAL A 24 -32.49 37.29 -22.17
C VAL A 24 -33.30 36.62 -23.28
N ARG A 25 -33.46 35.30 -23.25
CA ARG A 25 -34.18 34.55 -24.30
C ARG A 25 -35.35 33.72 -23.76
N SER A 26 -35.24 33.19 -22.55
CA SER A 26 -36.35 32.59 -21.79
C SER A 26 -36.41 33.20 -20.39
N ALA A 27 -37.56 33.10 -19.72
CA ALA A 27 -37.65 33.39 -18.29
C ALA A 27 -36.69 32.49 -17.47
N GLU A 28 -36.34 31.33 -17.99
CA GLU A 28 -35.34 30.41 -17.43
C GLU A 28 -33.94 31.05 -17.26
N ASP A 29 -33.53 31.97 -18.16
CA ASP A 29 -32.23 32.67 -18.07
C ASP A 29 -32.12 33.56 -16.81
N LEU A 30 -33.27 33.93 -16.20
CA LEU A 30 -33.32 34.82 -15.03
C LEU A 30 -33.22 34.06 -13.70
N ASN A 31 -33.50 32.75 -13.70
CA ASN A 31 -33.52 31.92 -12.48
C ASN A 31 -32.13 31.75 -11.83
N ASP A 32 -31.06 32.04 -12.56
CA ASP A 32 -29.67 31.90 -12.09
C ASP A 32 -29.21 33.10 -11.24
N GLY A 33 -30.01 34.17 -11.19
CA GLY A 33 -29.70 35.43 -10.51
C GLY A 33 -28.65 36.31 -11.20
N ILE A 34 -27.80 35.74 -12.07
CA ILE A 34 -26.68 36.43 -12.76
C ILE A 34 -27.18 37.63 -13.60
N LEU A 35 -28.25 37.46 -14.37
CA LEU A 35 -28.84 38.55 -15.16
C LEU A 35 -29.51 39.61 -14.30
N ILE A 36 -30.14 39.21 -13.18
CA ILE A 36 -30.74 40.14 -12.23
C ILE A 36 -29.66 40.99 -11.53
N TRP A 37 -28.50 40.40 -11.23
CA TRP A 37 -27.33 41.12 -10.70
C TRP A 37 -26.78 42.15 -11.70
N ASP A 38 -26.69 41.80 -12.99
CA ASP A 38 -26.26 42.74 -14.03
C ASP A 38 -27.27 43.87 -14.28
N ILE A 39 -28.57 43.65 -14.05
CA ILE A 39 -29.60 44.72 -14.04
C ILE A 39 -29.41 45.65 -12.82
N LEU A 40 -29.28 45.09 -11.62
CA LEU A 40 -29.14 45.89 -10.38
C LEU A 40 -27.89 46.79 -10.41
N ARG A 41 -26.78 46.32 -11.00
CA ARG A 41 -25.56 47.12 -11.16
C ARG A 41 -25.65 48.17 -12.28
N ASP A 42 -26.64 48.14 -13.17
CA ASP A 42 -26.98 49.30 -14.02
C ASP A 42 -27.82 50.31 -13.22
N ILE A 43 -28.80 49.83 -12.44
CA ILE A 43 -29.69 50.68 -11.63
C ILE A 43 -28.93 51.51 -10.59
N ASP A 44 -27.94 50.92 -9.89
CA ASP A 44 -27.01 51.64 -9.03
C ASP A 44 -25.61 50.95 -8.97
N PRO A 45 -24.61 51.46 -9.72
CA PRO A 45 -23.23 50.97 -9.66
C PRO A 45 -22.51 51.20 -8.31
N ASN A 46 -22.99 52.13 -7.47
CA ASN A 46 -22.35 52.52 -6.22
C ASN A 46 -22.77 51.62 -5.05
N PHE A 47 -24.07 51.26 -4.96
CA PHE A 47 -24.55 50.33 -3.93
C PHE A 47 -24.24 48.88 -4.28
N PHE A 48 -24.49 48.42 -5.52
CA PHE A 48 -24.28 47.03 -5.94
C PHE A 48 -22.81 46.74 -6.30
N THR A 49 -21.90 47.07 -5.38
CA THR A 49 -20.45 46.87 -5.53
C THR A 49 -20.03 45.45 -5.12
N GLY A 50 -19.60 44.66 -6.10
CA GLY A 50 -19.05 43.32 -5.87
C GLY A 50 -19.29 42.34 -7.02
N ASN A 51 -18.92 41.08 -6.76
CA ASN A 51 -19.21 39.94 -7.62
C ASN A 51 -20.25 39.03 -6.95
N LEU A 52 -21.02 38.32 -7.78
CA LEU A 52 -22.00 37.34 -7.33
C LEU A 52 -21.30 36.07 -6.78
N PRO A 53 -21.81 35.41 -5.73
CA PRO A 53 -21.13 34.28 -5.07
C PRO A 53 -20.68 33.16 -6.02
N GLU A 54 -21.51 32.80 -7.01
CA GLU A 54 -21.11 31.95 -8.14
C GLU A 54 -21.37 32.72 -9.45
N THR A 55 -20.31 32.96 -10.22
CA THR A 55 -20.35 33.85 -11.40
C THR A 55 -20.62 33.09 -12.72
N ASP A 56 -20.38 31.78 -12.75
CA ASP A 56 -20.62 30.94 -13.91
C ASP A 56 -22.07 30.39 -13.94
N PRO A 57 -22.66 30.16 -15.13
CA PRO A 57 -24.02 29.62 -15.25
C PRO A 57 -24.03 28.10 -15.01
N THR A 58 -24.37 27.70 -13.79
CA THR A 58 -24.35 26.29 -13.35
C THR A 58 -25.75 25.65 -13.38
N ASP A 59 -25.88 24.41 -13.88
CA ASP A 59 -27.15 23.64 -13.91
C ASP A 59 -27.60 23.08 -12.54
N LEU A 60 -26.86 23.39 -11.48
CA LEU A 60 -27.18 23.01 -10.11
C LEU A 60 -28.03 24.11 -9.45
N TRP A 61 -29.21 23.73 -8.93
CA TRP A 61 -30.12 24.66 -8.27
C TRP A 61 -29.53 25.32 -7.00
N VAL A 62 -28.56 24.67 -6.33
CA VAL A 62 -27.96 25.18 -5.09
C VAL A 62 -27.15 26.47 -5.31
N PRO A 63 -26.22 26.54 -6.29
CA PRO A 63 -25.65 27.79 -6.79
C PRO A 63 -26.68 28.88 -7.10
N ARG A 64 -27.69 28.55 -7.92
CA ARG A 64 -28.76 29.49 -8.32
C ARG A 64 -29.47 30.06 -7.09
N TRP A 65 -29.80 29.21 -6.11
CA TRP A 65 -30.40 29.60 -4.84
C TRP A 65 -29.50 30.50 -3.99
N GLN A 66 -28.19 30.23 -3.92
CA GLN A 66 -27.24 31.09 -3.20
C GLN A 66 -27.13 32.47 -3.85
N ASN A 67 -27.05 32.52 -5.19
CA ASN A 67 -27.05 33.76 -5.97
C ASN A 67 -28.34 34.57 -5.77
N LEU A 68 -29.51 33.95 -5.89
CA LEU A 68 -30.81 34.60 -5.65
C LEU A 68 -30.96 35.09 -4.20
N LYS A 69 -30.44 34.34 -3.22
CA LYS A 69 -30.44 34.73 -1.79
C LYS A 69 -29.55 35.94 -1.52
N TYR A 70 -28.41 36.04 -2.21
CA TYR A 70 -27.52 37.21 -2.15
C TYR A 70 -28.17 38.44 -2.80
N VAL A 71 -28.70 38.28 -4.03
CA VAL A 71 -29.45 39.30 -4.78
C VAL A 71 -30.63 39.84 -3.97
N HIS A 72 -31.50 38.97 -3.45
CA HIS A 72 -32.66 39.37 -2.66
C HIS A 72 -32.27 40.07 -1.36
N LYS A 73 -31.23 39.60 -0.65
CA LYS A 73 -30.75 40.27 0.58
C LYS A 73 -30.31 41.71 0.30
N LEU A 74 -29.48 41.92 -0.73
CA LEU A 74 -28.99 43.25 -1.09
C LEU A 74 -30.10 44.15 -1.66
N LEU A 75 -31.03 43.60 -2.45
CA LEU A 75 -32.19 44.33 -2.96
C LEU A 75 -33.14 44.80 -1.85
N THR A 76 -33.40 43.98 -0.83
CA THR A 76 -34.21 44.39 0.32
C THR A 76 -33.50 45.44 1.19
N SER A 77 -32.18 45.33 1.36
CA SER A 77 -31.34 46.34 2.04
C SER A 77 -31.34 47.67 1.28
N PHE A 78 -31.12 47.67 -0.04
CA PHE A 78 -31.22 48.84 -0.92
C PHE A 78 -32.60 49.54 -0.80
N LEU A 79 -33.68 48.75 -0.85
CA LEU A 79 -35.04 49.29 -0.77
C LEU A 79 -35.35 49.90 0.61
N ALA A 80 -34.83 49.33 1.69
CA ALA A 80 -35.01 49.85 3.04
C ALA A 80 -34.13 51.08 3.33
N GLU A 81 -32.86 51.07 2.92
CA GLU A 81 -31.83 52.03 3.32
C GLU A 81 -31.72 53.24 2.39
N ILE A 82 -31.90 53.05 1.07
CA ILE A 82 -31.80 54.12 0.06
C ILE A 82 -33.19 54.53 -0.43
N CYS A 83 -34.08 53.57 -0.73
CA CYS A 83 -35.40 53.89 -1.30
C CYS A 83 -36.48 54.23 -0.26
N GLY A 84 -36.19 54.15 1.03
CA GLY A 84 -37.14 54.47 2.11
C GLY A 84 -38.36 53.53 2.21
N HIS A 85 -38.26 52.32 1.67
CA HIS A 85 -39.32 51.31 1.63
C HIS A 85 -38.90 50.04 2.40
N PRO A 86 -38.97 50.04 3.75
CA PRO A 86 -38.54 48.91 4.59
C PRO A 86 -39.45 47.67 4.48
N SER A 87 -40.68 47.82 3.98
CA SER A 87 -41.64 46.73 3.75
C SER A 87 -42.48 46.99 2.50
N PRO A 88 -41.93 46.82 1.28
CA PRO A 88 -42.65 47.05 0.04
C PRO A 88 -43.78 46.02 -0.14
N ASN A 89 -44.99 46.47 -0.47
CA ASN A 89 -46.15 45.58 -0.60
C ASN A 89 -46.17 44.87 -1.96
N ILE A 90 -45.48 43.73 -2.07
CA ILE A 90 -45.42 42.94 -3.32
C ILE A 90 -46.61 41.96 -3.48
N GLY A 91 -47.47 41.83 -2.46
CA GLY A 91 -48.59 40.88 -2.46
C GLY A 91 -48.25 39.43 -2.06
N GLY A 92 -47.08 39.19 -1.44
CA GLY A 92 -46.70 37.89 -0.89
C GLY A 92 -45.25 37.78 -0.44
N THR A 93 -44.92 36.68 0.24
CA THR A 93 -43.54 36.27 0.54
C THR A 93 -42.93 35.55 -0.66
N ILE A 94 -41.66 35.85 -0.99
CA ILE A 94 -40.96 35.24 -2.13
C ILE A 94 -40.25 33.95 -1.69
N ASP A 95 -40.58 32.82 -2.31
CA ASP A 95 -39.80 31.59 -2.16
C ASP A 95 -38.67 31.52 -3.21
N LEU A 96 -37.45 31.84 -2.76
CA LEU A 96 -36.25 31.81 -3.59
C LEU A 96 -35.81 30.37 -3.95
N GLN A 97 -36.21 29.35 -3.17
CA GLN A 97 -35.96 27.94 -3.49
C GLN A 97 -36.89 27.48 -4.62
N ALA A 98 -38.16 27.88 -4.61
CA ALA A 98 -39.09 27.60 -5.70
C ALA A 98 -38.64 28.20 -7.05
N ILE A 99 -37.98 29.37 -7.05
CA ILE A 99 -37.36 29.93 -8.27
C ILE A 99 -36.18 29.06 -8.73
N ALA A 100 -35.26 28.71 -7.81
CA ALA A 100 -34.02 28.00 -8.16
C ALA A 100 -34.23 26.52 -8.54
N GLN A 101 -35.19 25.84 -7.90
CA GLN A 101 -35.41 24.39 -8.00
C GLN A 101 -36.62 24.03 -8.88
N GLU A 102 -37.71 24.80 -8.79
CA GLU A 102 -38.99 24.52 -9.49
C GLU A 102 -39.27 25.50 -10.63
N GLN A 103 -38.39 26.49 -10.84
CA GLN A 103 -38.51 27.54 -11.87
C GLN A 103 -39.84 28.32 -11.80
N SER A 104 -40.33 28.57 -10.57
CA SER A 104 -41.62 29.23 -10.33
C SER A 104 -41.70 30.63 -10.94
N ALA A 105 -42.44 30.74 -12.05
CA ALA A 105 -42.74 32.02 -12.70
C ALA A 105 -43.53 32.99 -11.78
N ARG A 106 -44.27 32.47 -10.78
CA ARG A 106 -44.96 33.31 -9.79
C ARG A 106 -43.96 34.07 -8.93
N ASP A 107 -42.98 33.37 -8.38
CA ASP A 107 -42.04 33.93 -7.41
C ASP A 107 -40.94 34.73 -8.11
N LEU A 108 -40.57 34.34 -9.34
CA LEU A 108 -39.77 35.17 -10.24
C LEU A 108 -40.47 36.50 -10.55
N ASN A 109 -41.78 36.51 -10.83
CA ASN A 109 -42.53 37.77 -11.01
C ASN A 109 -42.48 38.66 -9.75
N LEU A 110 -42.55 38.09 -8.54
CA LEU A 110 -42.47 38.87 -7.30
C LEU A 110 -41.07 39.46 -7.11
N LEU A 111 -40.01 38.71 -7.43
CA LEU A 111 -38.64 39.21 -7.43
C LEU A 111 -38.44 40.33 -8.47
N LEU A 112 -39.00 40.16 -9.68
CA LEU A 112 -38.96 41.20 -10.72
C LEU A 112 -39.80 42.43 -10.35
N LYS A 113 -40.91 42.30 -9.60
CA LYS A 113 -41.62 43.45 -9.01
C LYS A 113 -40.73 44.25 -8.03
N LEU A 114 -39.89 43.60 -7.22
CA LEU A 114 -38.93 44.30 -6.36
C LEU A 114 -37.85 45.03 -7.17
N VAL A 115 -37.32 44.41 -8.23
CA VAL A 115 -36.34 45.04 -9.12
C VAL A 115 -36.95 46.23 -9.88
N LEU A 116 -38.21 46.10 -10.32
CA LEU A 116 -38.98 47.19 -10.92
C LEU A 116 -39.18 48.35 -9.93
N LEU A 117 -39.53 48.08 -8.67
CA LEU A 117 -39.64 49.12 -7.65
C LEU A 117 -38.31 49.84 -7.47
N ALA A 118 -37.21 49.10 -7.26
CA ALA A 118 -35.86 49.65 -7.09
C ALA A 118 -35.40 50.48 -8.30
N ALA A 119 -35.75 50.10 -9.52
CA ALA A 119 -35.46 50.88 -10.73
C ALA A 119 -36.22 52.23 -10.78
N ILE A 120 -37.38 52.33 -10.13
CA ILE A 120 -38.23 53.53 -10.09
C ILE A 120 -37.94 54.41 -8.87
N SER A 121 -37.27 53.88 -7.84
CA SER A 121 -36.84 54.59 -6.63
C SER A 121 -35.32 54.81 -6.52
N SER A 122 -34.54 54.44 -7.54
CA SER A 122 -33.12 54.79 -7.69
C SER A 122 -32.93 56.24 -8.16
N GLU A 123 -31.77 56.84 -7.89
CA GLU A 123 -31.37 58.15 -8.41
C GLU A 123 -31.43 58.24 -9.95
N ARG A 124 -31.23 57.10 -10.65
CA ARG A 124 -31.33 57.00 -12.13
C ARG A 124 -32.74 56.71 -12.65
N ALA A 125 -33.78 56.78 -11.81
CA ALA A 125 -35.15 56.40 -12.18
C ALA A 125 -35.70 57.12 -13.43
N GLU A 126 -35.29 58.37 -13.70
CA GLU A 126 -35.71 59.11 -14.90
C GLU A 126 -35.33 58.37 -16.20
N GLU A 127 -34.15 57.76 -16.27
CA GLU A 127 -33.74 56.97 -17.44
C GLU A 127 -34.64 55.76 -17.67
N TYR A 128 -35.01 55.03 -16.61
CA TYR A 128 -35.82 53.83 -16.70
C TYR A 128 -37.30 54.15 -16.97
N VAL A 129 -37.81 55.23 -16.37
CA VAL A 129 -39.16 55.75 -16.64
C VAL A 129 -39.27 56.30 -18.06
N MET A 130 -38.24 56.94 -18.62
CA MET A 130 -38.23 57.38 -20.03
C MET A 130 -38.09 56.23 -21.04
N ARG A 131 -37.66 55.03 -20.62
CA ARG A 131 -37.67 53.81 -21.45
C ARG A 131 -39.05 53.14 -21.49
N MET A 132 -39.87 53.25 -20.44
CA MET A 132 -41.20 52.60 -20.37
C MET A 132 -42.16 52.94 -21.55
N PRO A 133 -42.25 54.20 -22.04
CA PRO A 133 -43.08 54.54 -23.21
C PRO A 133 -42.69 53.84 -24.53
N GLN A 134 -41.53 53.17 -24.59
CA GLN A 134 -41.05 52.46 -25.78
C GLN A 134 -41.52 50.99 -25.84
N LEU A 135 -42.09 50.48 -24.73
CA LEU A 135 -42.64 49.12 -24.62
C LEU A 135 -44.07 49.03 -25.19
N SER A 136 -44.59 47.82 -25.37
CA SER A 136 -45.97 47.60 -25.85
C SER A 136 -47.00 48.27 -24.94
N ILE A 137 -48.06 48.83 -25.52
CA ILE A 137 -49.13 49.55 -24.80
C ILE A 137 -49.80 48.64 -23.75
N SER A 138 -49.90 47.35 -24.04
CA SER A 138 -50.30 46.29 -23.11
C SER A 138 -49.40 46.22 -21.87
N THR A 139 -48.09 46.19 -22.07
CA THR A 139 -47.08 46.14 -20.99
C THR A 139 -47.05 47.43 -20.19
N GLN A 140 -47.17 48.60 -20.84
CA GLN A 140 -47.27 49.89 -20.16
C GLN A 140 -48.44 49.95 -19.16
N SER A 141 -49.62 49.43 -19.53
CA SER A 141 -50.77 49.37 -18.62
C SER A 141 -50.51 48.46 -17.42
N VAL A 142 -49.97 47.26 -17.65
CA VAL A 142 -49.69 46.29 -16.57
C VAL A 142 -48.62 46.80 -15.62
N LEU A 143 -47.56 47.44 -16.12
CA LEU A 143 -46.53 48.05 -15.28
C LEU A 143 -47.09 49.20 -14.45
N LYS A 144 -47.95 50.06 -15.03
CA LYS A 144 -48.58 51.17 -14.31
C LYS A 144 -49.43 50.68 -13.13
N ASP A 145 -50.27 49.67 -13.35
CA ASP A 145 -51.12 49.10 -12.30
C ASP A 145 -50.29 48.55 -11.13
N ILE A 146 -49.20 47.83 -11.44
CA ILE A 146 -48.24 47.30 -10.45
C ILE A 146 -47.58 48.44 -9.65
N ILE A 147 -47.23 49.55 -10.28
CA ILE A 147 -46.60 50.70 -9.59
C ILE A 147 -47.60 51.39 -8.64
N THR A 148 -48.89 51.44 -9.00
CA THR A 148 -49.93 51.97 -8.11
C THR A 148 -50.27 51.04 -6.94
N GLU A 149 -50.28 49.72 -7.16
CA GLU A 149 -50.52 48.69 -6.14
C GLU A 149 -49.53 48.78 -4.95
N VAL A 150 -48.30 49.23 -5.22
CA VAL A 150 -47.19 49.24 -4.25
C VAL A 150 -47.11 50.54 -3.41
N ARG A 151 -47.94 51.57 -3.67
CA ARG A 151 -47.70 52.96 -3.22
C ARG A 151 -48.71 53.63 -2.25
N GLN A 152 -49.75 52.97 -1.73
CA GLN A 152 -50.82 53.64 -0.95
C GLN A 152 -50.98 53.15 0.51
N ASP A 153 -50.83 54.02 1.53
CA ASP A 153 -51.78 54.19 2.68
C ASP A 153 -51.46 55.37 3.67
N GLY A 154 -52.47 55.94 4.38
CA GLY A 154 -52.37 56.71 5.67
C GLY A 154 -52.85 58.20 5.83
N TYR A 155 -53.61 58.54 6.91
CA TYR A 155 -53.83 59.85 7.70
C TYR A 155 -55.28 60.44 7.98
N ASP A 156 -55.51 61.08 9.18
CA ASP A 156 -56.60 62.05 9.66
C ASP A 156 -56.23 62.70 11.08
N ALA A 157 -56.94 63.48 11.97
CA ALA A 157 -58.30 64.08 12.23
C ALA A 157 -58.35 65.26 13.32
N PRO A 158 -59.43 66.12 13.51
CA PRO A 158 -59.46 67.34 14.42
C PRO A 158 -60.75 67.71 15.33
N SER A 159 -60.97 68.99 15.82
CA SER A 159 -61.86 69.49 16.97
C SER A 159 -62.41 71.02 16.99
N ALA A 160 -63.34 71.54 17.89
CA ALA A 160 -63.95 72.98 17.99
C ALA A 160 -64.88 73.47 19.25
N VAL A 161 -65.16 74.81 19.58
CA VAL A 161 -66.04 75.45 20.73
C VAL A 161 -66.51 77.03 20.70
N GLU A 162 -67.64 77.60 21.34
CA GLU A 162 -68.02 79.10 21.71
C GLU A 162 -69.34 79.53 22.60
N SER A 163 -69.65 80.81 23.15
CA SER A 163 -70.95 81.37 23.90
C SER A 163 -71.11 82.88 24.55
N ALA A 164 -72.32 83.50 24.97
CA ALA A 164 -72.58 84.90 25.67
C ALA A 164 -74.01 85.40 26.38
N PRO A 165 -74.19 86.57 27.19
CA PRO A 165 -75.41 87.17 28.02
C PRO A 165 -75.70 88.79 28.11
N ASN A 166 -76.39 89.63 29.03
CA ASN A 166 -77.72 89.96 29.82
C ASN A 166 -77.74 91.45 30.53
N PHE A 167 -78.62 92.28 31.28
CA PHE A 167 -80.05 92.60 31.88
C PHE A 167 -80.33 94.19 32.21
N THR A 168 -81.17 95.01 33.02
CA THR A 168 -82.10 95.21 34.29
C THR A 168 -83.24 96.39 34.19
N THR A 169 -83.95 97.26 35.07
CA THR A 169 -84.29 97.83 36.51
C THR A 169 -85.54 98.91 36.53
N ASP A 170 -86.19 99.75 37.47
CA ASP A 170 -86.46 100.14 38.96
C ASP A 170 -87.54 101.36 39.31
N GLY A 171 -88.08 101.73 40.57
CA GLY A 171 -88.77 103.06 41.07
C GLY A 171 -90.03 103.24 42.13
N ALA A 172 -90.29 104.37 42.95
CA ALA A 172 -91.49 104.68 43.93
C ALA A 172 -91.78 106.15 44.66
N GLN A 173 -92.91 106.48 45.44
CA GLN A 173 -93.35 107.76 46.26
C GLN A 173 -94.72 107.70 47.16
N ASP A 174 -95.43 108.57 48.02
CA ASP A 174 -95.42 109.88 48.90
C ASP A 174 -96.75 110.23 49.81
N LEU A 175 -96.86 111.14 50.90
CA LEU A 175 -98.12 111.64 51.72
C LEU A 175 -98.06 112.64 53.03
N GLU A 176 -99.07 113.56 53.42
CA GLU A 176 -99.50 114.03 54.86
C GLU A 176 -100.75 115.03 55.12
N LEU A 177 -101.77 114.66 55.96
CA LEU A 177 -102.96 115.44 56.49
C LEU A 177 -102.77 116.09 57.91
N ALA A 178 -101.52 116.33 58.27
CA ALA A 178 -100.92 116.94 59.48
C ALA A 178 -101.49 116.83 60.92
N PHE A 179 -102.80 116.84 61.25
CA PHE A 179 -103.28 116.85 62.67
C PHE A 179 -104.56 116.07 62.99
N GLU A 180 -105.40 115.76 62.01
CA GLU A 180 -106.25 114.55 62.03
C GLU A 180 -105.50 113.34 61.43
N GLU A 181 -104.42 113.61 60.70
CA GLU A 181 -103.17 112.92 61.01
C GLU A 181 -102.70 113.24 62.46
N ARG A 182 -101.41 113.41 62.76
CA ARG A 182 -100.77 113.37 64.11
C ARG A 182 -101.29 112.36 65.16
N VAL A 183 -102.53 112.40 65.64
CA VAL A 183 -103.17 111.26 66.34
C VAL A 183 -103.64 110.20 65.35
N GLY A 184 -104.36 110.57 64.29
CA GLY A 184 -104.64 109.66 63.19
C GLY A 184 -103.40 109.37 62.34
N LYS A 185 -102.28 110.11 62.53
CA LYS A 185 -100.96 109.69 62.06
C LYS A 185 -100.32 108.71 63.03
N ILE A 186 -100.44 108.87 64.34
CA ILE A 186 -100.00 107.83 65.27
C ILE A 186 -100.81 106.53 65.08
N ILE A 187 -102.09 106.61 64.71
CA ILE A 187 -102.90 105.43 64.37
C ILE A 187 -102.57 104.92 62.96
N ALA A 188 -102.60 105.76 61.92
CA ALA A 188 -102.25 105.31 60.56
C ALA A 188 -100.76 104.95 60.41
N ASP A 189 -99.85 105.47 61.23
CA ASP A 189 -98.46 105.00 61.33
C ASP A 189 -98.37 103.77 62.23
N ASN A 190 -99.28 103.50 63.17
CA ASN A 190 -99.37 102.19 63.83
C ASN A 190 -99.91 101.14 62.86
N ASP A 191 -100.90 101.48 62.04
CA ASP A 191 -101.47 100.61 61.01
C ASP A 191 -100.50 100.44 59.83
N LYS A 192 -99.76 101.48 59.41
CA LYS A 192 -98.59 101.34 58.52
C LYS A 192 -97.52 100.50 59.19
N LEU A 193 -97.08 100.77 60.42
CA LEU A 193 -96.08 99.94 61.09
C LEU A 193 -96.57 98.50 61.33
N GLN A 194 -97.88 98.24 61.41
CA GLN A 194 -98.45 96.90 61.43
C GLN A 194 -98.46 96.26 60.04
N ASN A 195 -98.77 97.03 58.99
CA ASN A 195 -98.70 96.57 57.59
C ASN A 195 -97.25 96.36 57.16
N GLU A 196 -96.33 97.31 57.35
CA GLU A 196 -94.89 97.20 57.19
C GLU A 196 -94.32 96.05 58.04
N LYS A 197 -94.71 95.90 59.31
CA LYS A 197 -94.32 94.72 60.11
C LYS A 197 -94.84 93.44 59.47
N LYS A 198 -96.08 93.42 58.99
CA LYS A 198 -96.67 92.25 58.34
C LYS A 198 -95.99 91.97 57.00
N GLU A 199 -95.68 92.97 56.18
CA GLU A 199 -94.96 92.84 54.91
C GLU A 199 -93.51 92.40 55.15
N LEU A 200 -92.85 92.92 56.18
CA LEU A 200 -91.54 92.43 56.64
C LEU A 200 -91.62 91.01 57.20
N GLN A 201 -92.75 90.61 57.78
CA GLN A 201 -92.98 89.26 58.32
C GLN A 201 -93.35 88.27 57.21
N ASP A 202 -94.19 88.64 56.26
CA ASP A 202 -94.50 87.91 55.02
C ASP A 202 -93.22 87.79 54.15
N LEU A 203 -92.38 88.83 54.10
CA LEU A 203 -91.05 88.80 53.47
C LEU A 203 -90.09 87.87 54.23
N LEU A 204 -90.03 87.96 55.55
CA LEU A 204 -89.21 87.09 56.41
C LEU A 204 -89.62 85.62 56.26
N ASP A 205 -90.93 85.33 56.21
CA ASP A 205 -91.46 83.99 56.01
C ASP A 205 -91.20 83.51 54.57
N SER A 206 -91.29 84.38 53.55
CA SER A 206 -90.87 84.05 52.17
C SER A 206 -89.36 83.77 52.06
N MET A 207 -88.54 84.41 52.89
CA MET A 207 -87.10 84.18 52.96
C MET A 207 -86.77 82.89 53.73
N HIS A 208 -87.52 82.55 54.79
CA HIS A 208 -87.42 81.25 55.45
C HIS A 208 -87.86 80.10 54.54
N GLU A 209 -88.96 80.26 53.82
CA GLU A 209 -89.46 79.30 52.82
C GLU A 209 -88.41 79.10 51.71
N ARG A 210 -87.86 80.19 51.16
CA ARG A 210 -86.78 80.13 50.17
C ARG A 210 -85.50 79.50 50.73
N TYR A 211 -85.17 79.74 52.00
CA TYR A 211 -84.03 79.11 52.67
C TYR A 211 -84.26 77.61 52.88
N ALA A 212 -85.45 77.19 53.32
CA ALA A 212 -85.84 75.80 53.48
C ALA A 212 -85.77 75.04 52.14
N GLN A 213 -86.31 75.62 51.07
CA GLN A 213 -86.20 75.04 49.72
C GLN A 213 -84.76 75.01 49.18
N LEU A 214 -83.88 75.91 49.64
CA LEU A 214 -82.46 75.90 49.26
C LEU A 214 -81.68 74.85 50.06
N GLN A 215 -82.01 74.69 51.36
CA GLN A 215 -81.48 73.63 52.22
C GLN A 215 -81.91 72.25 51.71
N GLU A 216 -83.18 72.04 51.39
CA GLU A 216 -83.67 70.76 50.83
C GLU A 216 -82.95 70.38 49.53
N LYS A 217 -82.69 71.37 48.65
CA LYS A 217 -81.89 71.18 47.42
C LYS A 217 -80.43 70.90 47.72
N HIS A 218 -79.84 71.56 48.72
CA HIS A 218 -78.47 71.29 49.15
C HIS A 218 -78.34 69.87 49.69
N ASP A 219 -79.24 69.45 50.58
CA ASP A 219 -79.28 68.10 51.12
C ASP A 219 -79.56 67.05 50.02
N SER A 220 -80.37 67.36 49.00
CA SER A 220 -80.59 66.47 47.84
C SER A 220 -79.32 66.30 47.01
N ILE A 221 -78.67 67.41 46.65
CA ILE A 221 -77.41 67.39 45.89
C ILE A 221 -76.31 66.68 46.69
N GLN A 222 -76.28 66.85 48.01
CA GLN A 222 -75.31 66.16 48.85
C GLN A 222 -75.58 64.66 48.93
N ARG A 223 -76.84 64.21 49.06
CA ARG A 223 -77.19 62.78 48.96
C ARG A 223 -76.82 62.20 47.60
N GLU A 224 -77.12 62.90 46.50
CA GLU A 224 -76.73 62.47 45.14
C GLU A 224 -75.20 62.40 44.96
N LEU A 225 -74.46 63.33 45.58
CA LEU A 225 -73.01 63.32 45.60
C LEU A 225 -72.47 62.13 46.39
N GLU A 226 -73.01 61.86 47.59
CA GLU A 226 -72.68 60.70 48.43
C GLU A 226 -72.98 59.38 47.70
N ASP A 227 -74.17 59.22 47.10
CA ASP A 227 -74.55 58.09 46.24
C ASP A 227 -73.56 57.88 45.08
N SER A 228 -73.11 58.98 44.45
CA SER A 228 -72.14 58.93 43.35
C SER A 228 -70.74 58.54 43.83
N GLN A 229 -70.33 58.98 45.01
CA GLN A 229 -69.06 58.63 45.63
C GLN A 229 -69.05 57.16 46.08
N GLU A 230 -70.13 56.66 46.68
CA GLU A 230 -70.26 55.22 46.99
C GLU A 230 -70.21 54.36 45.73
N ARG A 231 -70.90 54.75 44.65
CA ARG A 231 -70.81 54.05 43.35
C ARG A 231 -69.39 54.08 42.78
N LEU A 232 -68.68 55.20 42.88
CA LEU A 232 -67.27 55.30 42.47
C LEU A 232 -66.35 54.45 43.35
N LEU A 233 -66.58 54.37 44.66
CA LEU A 233 -65.83 53.51 45.57
C LEU A 233 -66.11 52.02 45.33
N HIS A 234 -67.34 51.65 45.01
CA HIS A 234 -67.70 50.28 44.59
C HIS A 234 -67.11 49.91 43.22
N LEU A 235 -67.10 50.83 42.26
CA LEU A 235 -66.43 50.62 40.97
C LEU A 235 -64.91 50.54 41.12
N ARG A 236 -64.31 51.37 41.97
CA ARG A 236 -62.86 51.37 42.24
C ARG A 236 -62.41 50.12 42.99
N SER A 237 -63.12 49.71 44.05
CA SER A 237 -62.82 48.45 44.75
C SER A 237 -63.11 47.22 43.87
N GLY A 238 -64.10 47.29 42.99
CA GLY A 238 -64.31 46.32 41.92
C GLY A 238 -63.17 46.28 40.89
N ALA A 239 -62.53 47.41 40.59
CA ALA A 239 -61.35 47.51 39.74
C ALA A 239 -60.10 46.96 40.46
N ASP A 240 -59.80 47.39 41.68
CA ASP A 240 -58.70 46.86 42.50
C ASP A 240 -58.84 45.32 42.70
N SER A 241 -60.06 44.81 42.86
CA SER A 241 -60.33 43.37 42.95
C SER A 241 -60.12 42.62 41.63
N ARG A 242 -60.31 43.28 40.47
CA ARG A 242 -59.93 42.71 39.16
C ARG A 242 -58.42 42.75 38.98
N VAL A 243 -57.80 43.91 39.16
CA VAL A 243 -56.34 44.12 39.04
C VAL A 243 -55.58 43.15 39.95
N GLY A 244 -55.93 43.04 41.23
CA GLY A 244 -55.27 42.09 42.14
C GLY A 244 -55.46 40.61 41.77
N ARG A 245 -56.58 40.26 41.11
CA ARG A 245 -56.81 38.90 40.57
C ARG A 245 -56.08 38.67 39.24
N GLU A 246 -55.84 39.73 38.47
CA GLU A 246 -55.09 39.71 37.21
C GLU A 246 -53.58 39.68 37.47
N GLU A 247 -53.08 40.44 38.44
CA GLU A 247 -51.75 40.33 39.02
C GLU A 247 -51.46 38.94 39.59
N ALA A 248 -52.43 38.34 40.30
CA ALA A 248 -52.26 36.97 40.82
C ALA A 248 -52.06 35.97 39.68
N ARG A 249 -52.82 36.11 38.59
CA ARG A 249 -52.65 35.31 37.37
C ARG A 249 -51.33 35.61 36.65
N SER A 250 -50.88 36.87 36.62
CA SER A 250 -49.57 37.24 36.10
C SER A 250 -48.46 36.52 36.88
N LYS A 251 -48.50 36.56 38.21
CA LYS A 251 -47.54 35.87 39.10
C LYS A 251 -47.57 34.34 38.95
N GLU A 252 -48.75 33.75 38.75
CA GLU A 252 -48.89 32.32 38.41
C GLU A 252 -48.31 31.99 37.03
N GLN A 253 -48.52 32.86 36.03
CA GLN A 253 -47.96 32.72 34.68
C GLN A 253 -46.45 32.93 34.65
N GLU A 254 -45.91 33.93 35.34
CA GLU A 254 -44.48 34.20 35.54
C GLU A 254 -43.79 33.00 36.18
N HIS A 255 -44.36 32.44 37.26
CA HIS A 255 -43.84 31.23 37.89
C HIS A 255 -43.92 30.00 36.96
N MET A 256 -44.97 29.88 36.14
CA MET A 256 -45.07 28.83 35.14
C MET A 256 -44.04 29.00 34.01
N ILE A 257 -43.81 30.23 33.54
CA ILE A 257 -42.79 30.58 32.53
C ILE A 257 -41.41 30.24 33.08
N ALA A 258 -41.04 30.70 34.27
CA ALA A 258 -39.77 30.36 34.91
C ALA A 258 -39.59 28.84 35.11
N SER A 259 -40.68 28.11 35.41
CA SER A 259 -40.66 26.64 35.48
C SER A 259 -40.44 25.98 34.10
N LEU A 260 -40.99 26.55 33.03
CA LEU A 260 -40.81 26.08 31.66
C LEU A 260 -39.41 26.43 31.12
N GLU A 261 -38.89 27.61 31.42
CA GLU A 261 -37.53 28.05 31.09
C GLU A 261 -36.48 27.18 31.80
N SER A 262 -36.68 26.87 33.09
CA SER A 262 -35.82 25.93 33.83
C SER A 262 -35.84 24.52 33.23
N LYS A 263 -37.00 24.03 32.78
CA LYS A 263 -37.14 22.75 32.04
C LYS A 263 -36.49 22.82 30.66
N HIS A 264 -36.59 23.95 29.98
CA HIS A 264 -35.96 24.17 28.66
C HIS A 264 -34.44 24.19 28.77
N ALA A 265 -33.89 24.93 29.73
CA ALA A 265 -32.45 25.00 30.00
C ALA A 265 -31.86 23.63 30.37
N SER A 266 -32.52 22.88 31.25
CA SER A 266 -32.07 21.52 31.61
C SER A 266 -32.23 20.51 30.46
N ALA A 267 -33.25 20.65 29.61
CA ALA A 267 -33.36 19.87 28.37
C ALA A 267 -32.27 20.25 27.35
N GLN A 268 -31.91 21.52 27.22
CA GLN A 268 -30.80 21.97 26.38
C GLN A 268 -29.46 21.41 26.88
N GLU A 269 -29.20 21.45 28.19
CA GLU A 269 -27.99 20.86 28.79
C GLU A 269 -27.91 19.35 28.52
N GLN A 270 -29.03 18.62 28.67
CA GLN A 270 -29.11 17.20 28.30
C GLN A 270 -28.82 16.97 26.81
N ILE A 271 -29.36 17.81 25.91
CA ILE A 271 -29.09 17.75 24.47
C ILE A 271 -27.60 18.00 24.18
N GLU A 272 -26.97 18.97 24.81
CA GLU A 272 -25.53 19.21 24.64
C GLU A 272 -24.68 18.06 25.18
N ASN A 273 -25.01 17.52 26.35
CA ASN A 273 -24.27 16.41 26.93
C ASN A 273 -24.44 15.13 26.11
N LEU A 274 -25.61 14.87 25.54
CA LEU A 274 -25.83 13.79 24.57
C LEU A 274 -25.09 14.03 23.25
N ARG A 275 -24.94 15.28 22.79
CA ARG A 275 -24.10 15.63 21.62
C ARG A 275 -22.62 15.36 21.90
N ARG A 276 -22.08 15.85 23.03
CA ARG A 276 -20.70 15.60 23.49
C ARG A 276 -20.40 14.10 23.63
N GLN A 277 -21.36 13.34 24.15
CA GLN A 277 -21.27 11.87 24.22
C GLN A 277 -21.29 11.21 22.83
N ASN A 278 -22.17 11.64 21.92
CA ASN A 278 -22.19 11.12 20.54
C ASN A 278 -20.88 11.41 19.79
N GLU A 279 -20.31 12.60 19.96
CA GLU A 279 -19.04 13.00 19.36
C GLU A 279 -17.87 12.19 19.95
N THR A 280 -17.85 11.99 21.27
CA THR A 280 -16.89 11.09 21.95
C THR A 280 -17.02 9.64 21.46
N LEU A 281 -18.24 9.17 21.19
CA LEU A 281 -18.49 7.83 20.65
C LEU A 281 -18.09 7.72 19.17
N ARG A 282 -18.29 8.76 18.36
CA ARG A 282 -17.78 8.82 16.98
C ARG A 282 -16.26 8.75 16.93
N LEU A 283 -15.55 9.57 17.71
CA LEU A 283 -14.10 9.55 17.80
C LEU A 283 -13.56 8.18 18.28
N LYS A 284 -14.26 7.52 19.21
CA LYS A 284 -13.94 6.14 19.63
C LYS A 284 -14.17 5.12 18.51
N ASN A 285 -15.23 5.26 17.72
CA ASN A 285 -15.53 4.39 16.60
C ASN A 285 -14.53 4.58 15.44
N GLU A 286 -14.17 5.82 15.11
CA GLU A 286 -13.13 6.15 14.13
C GLU A 286 -11.75 5.60 14.55
N ASN A 287 -11.41 5.68 15.83
CA ASN A 287 -10.16 5.11 16.33
C ASN A 287 -10.20 3.57 16.40
N ALA A 288 -11.37 2.97 16.65
CA ALA A 288 -11.54 1.53 16.55
C ALA A 288 -11.44 1.02 15.10
N GLN A 289 -11.96 1.78 14.13
CA GLN A 289 -11.83 1.47 12.70
C GLN A 289 -10.36 1.54 12.28
N LYS A 290 -9.64 2.64 12.58
CA LYS A 290 -8.20 2.76 12.29
C LYS A 290 -7.41 1.59 12.87
N LEU A 291 -7.65 1.26 14.14
CA LEU A 291 -6.95 0.14 14.81
C LEU A 291 -7.32 -1.24 14.23
N GLN A 292 -8.49 -1.38 13.59
CA GLN A 292 -8.86 -2.56 12.81
C GLN A 292 -8.14 -2.58 11.45
N ASP A 293 -8.06 -1.45 10.77
CA ASP A 293 -7.36 -1.29 9.49
C ASP A 293 -5.85 -1.59 9.67
N ASP A 294 -5.22 -1.00 10.70
CA ASP A 294 -3.84 -1.28 11.13
C ASP A 294 -3.62 -2.78 11.42
N PHE A 295 -4.58 -3.41 12.12
CA PHE A 295 -4.52 -4.83 12.44
C PHE A 295 -4.61 -5.73 11.19
N ASP A 296 -5.48 -5.38 10.24
CA ASP A 296 -5.61 -6.13 8.99
C ASP A 296 -4.40 -5.90 8.05
N GLU A 297 -3.77 -4.73 8.07
CA GLU A 297 -2.47 -4.50 7.40
C GLU A 297 -1.36 -5.36 8.02
N ILE A 298 -1.15 -5.30 9.34
CA ILE A 298 -0.16 -6.14 10.05
C ILE A 298 -0.42 -7.64 9.82
N LYS A 299 -1.69 -8.06 9.69
CA LYS A 299 -2.10 -9.44 9.38
C LYS A 299 -1.75 -9.83 7.94
N ILE A 300 -1.87 -8.92 6.98
CA ILE A 300 -1.44 -9.11 5.59
C ILE A 300 0.09 -9.18 5.51
N GLU A 301 0.81 -8.31 6.21
CA GLU A 301 2.27 -8.33 6.31
C GLU A 301 2.77 -9.64 6.92
N ARG A 302 2.20 -10.07 8.05
CA ARG A 302 2.47 -11.36 8.68
C ARG A 302 2.31 -12.51 7.69
N ASP A 303 1.22 -12.54 6.92
CA ASP A 303 0.98 -13.61 5.95
C ASP A 303 1.91 -13.53 4.74
N HIS A 304 2.37 -12.34 4.36
CA HIS A 304 3.40 -12.13 3.35
C HIS A 304 4.79 -12.61 3.83
N LEU A 305 5.16 -12.29 5.08
CA LEU A 305 6.37 -12.78 5.74
C LEU A 305 6.33 -14.30 5.96
N LEU A 306 5.18 -14.86 6.32
CA LEU A 306 4.99 -16.31 6.43
C LEU A 306 5.16 -17.01 5.08
N ARG A 307 4.69 -16.42 3.97
CA ARG A 307 4.95 -16.93 2.61
C ARG A 307 6.43 -16.84 2.25
N LYS A 308 7.11 -15.73 2.57
CA LYS A 308 8.57 -15.56 2.39
C LYS A 308 9.37 -16.60 3.19
N ALA A 309 9.04 -16.83 4.46
CA ALA A 309 9.67 -17.85 5.31
C ALA A 309 9.45 -19.27 4.77
N ASN A 310 8.22 -19.61 4.36
CA ASN A 310 7.91 -20.90 3.73
C ASN A 310 8.62 -21.10 2.37
N ALA A 311 8.95 -20.03 1.65
CA ALA A 311 9.79 -20.09 0.46
C ALA A 311 11.27 -20.30 0.83
N ALA A 312 11.79 -19.55 1.81
CA ALA A 312 13.15 -19.69 2.31
C ALA A 312 13.44 -21.10 2.84
N GLU A 313 12.53 -21.69 3.64
CA GLU A 313 12.70 -23.05 4.16
C GLU A 313 12.68 -24.11 3.03
N LYS A 314 11.92 -23.88 1.95
CA LYS A 314 11.97 -24.73 0.74
C LYS A 314 13.28 -24.58 -0.04
N TYR A 315 13.85 -23.37 -0.13
CA TYR A 315 15.17 -23.17 -0.73
C TYR A 315 16.27 -23.80 0.10
N LYS A 316 16.21 -23.67 1.43
CA LYS A 316 17.09 -24.35 2.39
C LYS A 316 16.98 -25.88 2.29
N GLN A 317 15.78 -26.43 2.17
CA GLN A 317 15.58 -27.87 1.95
C GLN A 317 16.18 -28.35 0.62
N LYS A 318 16.05 -27.56 -0.46
CA LYS A 318 16.71 -27.84 -1.75
C LYS A 318 18.24 -27.74 -1.66
N LEU A 319 18.77 -26.76 -0.92
CA LEU A 319 20.20 -26.61 -0.69
C LEU A 319 20.77 -27.79 0.12
N GLN A 320 20.06 -28.22 1.17
CA GLN A 320 20.38 -29.42 1.95
C GLN A 320 20.43 -30.66 1.05
N GLN A 321 19.38 -30.88 0.24
CA GLN A 321 19.35 -31.98 -0.75
C GLN A 321 20.53 -31.87 -1.74
N GLY A 322 20.87 -30.68 -2.23
CA GLY A 322 22.02 -30.44 -3.10
C GLY A 322 23.35 -30.83 -2.44
N GLN A 323 23.58 -30.41 -1.19
CA GLN A 323 24.75 -30.81 -0.41
C GLN A 323 24.80 -32.32 -0.13
N ASP A 324 23.65 -32.97 0.06
CA ASP A 324 23.60 -34.40 0.32
C ASP A 324 23.84 -35.22 -0.96
N TRP A 325 23.40 -34.73 -2.14
CA TRP A 325 23.84 -35.25 -3.44
C TRP A 325 25.33 -35.01 -3.70
N GLU A 326 25.87 -33.85 -3.32
CA GLU A 326 27.30 -33.53 -3.46
C GLU A 326 28.17 -34.48 -2.62
N LYS A 327 27.81 -34.72 -1.35
CA LYS A 327 28.46 -35.72 -0.48
C LYS A 327 28.37 -37.13 -1.07
N GLN A 328 27.23 -37.52 -1.66
CA GLN A 328 27.11 -38.81 -2.34
C GLN A 328 28.00 -38.90 -3.59
N ASN A 329 28.14 -37.82 -4.35
CA ASN A 329 29.03 -37.76 -5.50
C ASN A 329 30.51 -37.85 -5.08
N GLN A 330 30.93 -37.13 -4.01
CA GLN A 330 32.25 -37.26 -3.40
C GLN A 330 32.51 -38.69 -2.88
N LEU A 331 31.51 -39.33 -2.26
CA LEU A 331 31.60 -40.73 -1.82
C LEU A 331 31.74 -41.70 -3.01
N LEU A 332 30.99 -41.50 -4.10
CA LEU A 332 31.12 -42.29 -5.33
C LEU A 332 32.48 -42.07 -6.01
N GLN A 333 33.01 -40.84 -6.01
CA GLN A 333 34.35 -40.54 -6.54
C GLN A 333 35.44 -41.27 -5.74
N THR A 334 35.41 -41.19 -4.40
CA THR A 334 36.37 -41.92 -3.55
C THR A 334 36.23 -43.44 -3.67
N GLN A 335 35.02 -43.97 -3.87
CA GLN A 335 34.81 -45.39 -4.20
C GLN A 335 35.37 -45.76 -5.59
N ILE A 336 35.19 -44.91 -6.59
CA ILE A 336 35.75 -45.11 -7.94
C ILE A 336 37.28 -45.10 -7.89
N ASP A 337 37.89 -44.19 -7.14
CA ASP A 337 39.35 -44.10 -7.04
C ASP A 337 39.96 -45.23 -6.19
N GLU A 338 39.25 -45.69 -5.15
CA GLU A 338 39.61 -46.92 -4.43
C GLU A 338 39.48 -48.16 -5.33
N LEU A 339 38.44 -48.27 -6.16
CA LEU A 339 38.31 -49.36 -7.14
C LEU A 339 39.40 -49.30 -8.23
N LYS A 340 39.78 -48.11 -8.72
CA LYS A 340 40.95 -47.95 -9.61
C LYS A 340 42.24 -48.38 -8.92
N ARG A 341 42.42 -48.06 -7.64
CA ARG A 341 43.58 -48.46 -6.84
C ARG A 341 43.63 -49.98 -6.65
N GLN A 342 42.50 -50.61 -6.37
CA GLN A 342 42.38 -52.07 -6.28
C GLN A 342 42.64 -52.76 -7.62
N LEU A 343 42.09 -52.23 -8.74
CA LEU A 343 42.35 -52.74 -10.09
C LEU A 343 43.85 -52.66 -10.42
N LYS A 344 44.47 -51.48 -10.26
CA LYS A 344 45.91 -51.28 -10.50
C LYS A 344 46.79 -52.18 -9.61
N GLN A 345 46.36 -52.47 -8.38
CA GLN A 345 47.02 -53.43 -7.50
C GLN A 345 46.84 -54.88 -8.00
N SER A 346 45.67 -55.24 -8.53
CA SER A 346 45.45 -56.55 -9.15
C SER A 346 46.32 -56.70 -10.40
N ASP A 347 46.34 -55.69 -11.28
CA ASP A 347 47.14 -55.67 -12.50
C ASP A 347 48.65 -55.81 -12.22
N SER A 348 49.17 -55.11 -11.20
CA SER A 348 50.57 -55.25 -10.78
C SER A 348 50.87 -56.61 -10.15
N SER A 349 49.89 -57.24 -9.51
CA SER A 349 49.99 -58.60 -8.96
C SER A 349 49.90 -59.67 -10.06
N HIS A 350 49.12 -59.44 -11.11
CA HIS A 350 49.09 -60.28 -12.31
C HIS A 350 50.37 -60.16 -13.13
N LEU A 351 50.96 -58.96 -13.23
CA LEU A 351 52.24 -58.77 -13.90
C LEU A 351 53.37 -59.53 -13.17
N THR A 352 53.48 -59.39 -11.84
CA THR A 352 54.48 -60.15 -11.08
C THR A 352 54.20 -61.66 -11.05
N SER A 353 52.94 -62.11 -11.09
CA SER A 353 52.60 -63.52 -11.32
C SER A 353 53.09 -64.00 -12.69
N ALA A 354 52.83 -63.23 -13.75
CA ALA A 354 53.24 -63.57 -15.12
C ALA A 354 54.77 -63.60 -15.29
N ASP A 355 55.51 -62.73 -14.60
CA ASP A 355 56.97 -62.74 -14.60
C ASP A 355 57.53 -63.92 -13.77
N MET A 356 56.93 -64.24 -12.62
CA MET A 356 57.24 -65.47 -11.86
C MET A 356 56.91 -66.73 -12.66
N GLU A 357 55.83 -66.73 -13.44
CA GLU A 357 55.46 -67.82 -14.35
C GLU A 357 56.47 -67.97 -15.51
N ARG A 358 57.04 -66.85 -16.03
CA ARG A 358 58.16 -66.88 -16.98
C ARG A 358 59.41 -67.50 -16.37
N GLU A 359 59.83 -67.05 -15.18
CA GLU A 359 60.97 -67.61 -14.46
C GLU A 359 60.78 -69.13 -14.24
N ILE A 360 59.60 -69.53 -13.76
CA ILE A 360 59.22 -70.93 -13.57
C ILE A 360 59.31 -71.72 -14.89
N ASP A 361 58.86 -71.16 -16.01
CA ASP A 361 58.95 -71.81 -17.33
C ASP A 361 60.39 -71.85 -17.88
N GLU A 362 61.25 -70.90 -17.54
CA GLU A 362 62.68 -70.94 -17.86
C GLU A 362 63.39 -72.02 -17.02
N TYR A 363 63.11 -72.11 -15.71
CA TYR A 363 63.59 -73.22 -14.89
C TYR A 363 63.09 -74.59 -15.40
N LYS A 364 61.83 -74.70 -15.84
CA LYS A 364 61.31 -75.92 -16.50
C LYS A 364 62.02 -76.25 -17.83
N ARG A 365 62.49 -75.26 -18.59
CA ARG A 365 63.26 -75.47 -19.84
C ARG A 365 64.70 -75.88 -19.56
N MET A 366 65.29 -75.38 -18.47
CA MET A 366 66.66 -75.70 -18.07
C MET A 366 66.77 -77.03 -17.31
N LEU A 367 65.74 -77.45 -16.56
CA LEU A 367 65.76 -78.68 -15.78
C LEU A 367 66.06 -79.94 -16.63
N PRO A 368 65.42 -80.20 -17.80
CA PRO A 368 65.79 -81.34 -18.65
C PRO A 368 67.23 -81.32 -19.17
N ARG A 369 67.81 -80.12 -19.36
CA ARG A 369 69.23 -80.00 -19.73
C ARG A 369 70.13 -80.38 -18.56
N ILE A 370 69.84 -79.88 -17.37
CA ILE A 370 70.59 -80.23 -16.14
C ILE A 370 70.43 -81.73 -15.82
N GLU A 371 69.28 -82.33 -16.10
CA GLU A 371 69.04 -83.78 -15.98
C GLU A 371 69.82 -84.59 -17.03
N GLN A 372 69.91 -84.11 -18.27
CA GLN A 372 70.76 -84.67 -19.32
C GLN A 372 72.25 -84.55 -18.96
N ASP A 373 72.74 -83.36 -18.62
CA ASP A 373 74.13 -83.11 -18.20
C ASP A 373 74.50 -84.02 -17.01
N ARG A 374 73.59 -84.17 -16.04
CA ARG A 374 73.73 -85.10 -14.90
C ARG A 374 73.76 -86.56 -15.35
N HIS A 375 73.00 -86.94 -16.37
CA HIS A 375 73.03 -88.29 -16.93
C HIS A 375 74.36 -88.55 -17.64
N GLU A 376 74.78 -87.68 -18.55
CA GLU A 376 76.05 -87.76 -19.27
C GLU A 376 77.25 -87.77 -18.31
N LEU A 377 77.27 -86.91 -17.29
CA LEU A 377 78.27 -86.94 -16.23
C LEU A 377 78.23 -88.25 -15.42
N SER A 378 77.05 -88.85 -15.23
CA SER A 378 76.93 -90.17 -14.58
C SER A 378 77.37 -91.33 -15.48
N GLU A 379 77.26 -91.22 -16.80
CA GLU A 379 77.77 -92.23 -17.75
C GLU A 379 79.28 -92.10 -17.91
N MET A 380 79.79 -90.90 -18.12
CA MET A 380 81.23 -90.60 -18.12
C MET A 380 81.89 -91.02 -16.81
N LYS A 381 81.22 -90.83 -15.66
CA LYS A 381 81.69 -91.36 -14.38
C LYS A 381 81.80 -92.89 -14.40
N LYS A 382 80.75 -93.62 -14.81
CA LYS A 382 80.77 -95.09 -14.89
C LYS A 382 81.84 -95.61 -15.85
N GLN A 383 82.04 -94.93 -16.97
CA GLN A 383 83.08 -95.26 -17.94
C GLN A 383 84.48 -95.09 -17.33
N LEU A 384 84.74 -93.96 -16.65
CA LEU A 384 85.99 -93.74 -15.93
C LEU A 384 86.17 -94.72 -14.76
N GLU A 385 85.11 -95.12 -14.06
CA GLU A 385 85.14 -96.18 -13.03
C GLU A 385 85.50 -97.54 -13.64
N TYR A 386 84.92 -97.90 -14.80
CA TYR A 386 85.27 -99.11 -15.55
C TYR A 386 86.72 -99.09 -16.04
N ASP A 387 87.17 -98.01 -16.67
CA ASP A 387 88.53 -97.86 -17.15
C ASP A 387 89.54 -97.87 -15.98
N ASN A 388 89.18 -97.29 -14.83
CA ASN A 388 89.98 -97.39 -13.61
C ASN A 388 90.03 -98.84 -13.09
N HIS A 389 88.91 -99.56 -13.04
CA HIS A 389 88.91 -100.99 -12.70
C HIS A 389 89.74 -101.85 -13.67
N VAL A 390 89.69 -101.58 -14.97
CA VAL A 390 90.50 -102.26 -15.99
C VAL A 390 91.99 -101.91 -15.83
N LEU A 391 92.34 -100.66 -15.50
CA LEU A 391 93.71 -100.26 -15.20
C LEU A 391 94.23 -100.85 -13.89
N LEU A 392 93.38 -100.93 -12.85
CA LEU A 392 93.70 -101.61 -11.59
C LEU A 392 93.90 -103.12 -11.80
N ALA A 393 93.05 -103.79 -12.58
CA ALA A 393 93.22 -105.21 -12.91
C ALA A 393 94.46 -105.48 -13.78
N LYS A 394 94.80 -104.56 -14.71
CA LYS A 394 96.06 -104.60 -15.46
C LYS A 394 97.27 -104.37 -14.56
N LEU A 395 97.18 -103.45 -13.61
CA LEU A 395 98.23 -103.18 -12.63
C LEU A 395 98.38 -104.39 -11.69
N GLU A 396 97.30 -104.99 -11.23
CA GLU A 396 97.33 -106.20 -10.40
C GLU A 396 97.90 -107.39 -11.18
N HIS A 397 97.52 -107.59 -12.43
CA HIS A 397 98.16 -108.61 -13.28
C HIS A 397 99.66 -108.32 -13.45
N ALA A 398 100.05 -107.06 -13.65
CA ALA A 398 101.45 -106.66 -13.78
C ALA A 398 102.24 -106.83 -12.48
N THR A 399 101.65 -106.56 -11.30
CA THR A 399 102.31 -106.75 -10.00
C THR A 399 102.29 -108.22 -9.56
N GLN A 400 101.26 -109.00 -9.88
CA GLN A 400 101.27 -110.46 -9.73
C GLN A 400 102.33 -111.09 -10.63
N GLN A 401 102.48 -110.63 -11.87
CA GLN A 401 103.56 -111.09 -12.75
C GLN A 401 104.93 -110.64 -12.24
N GLN A 402 105.10 -109.36 -11.87
CA GLN A 402 106.33 -108.87 -11.23
C GLN A 402 106.65 -109.62 -9.93
N ALA A 403 105.65 -110.08 -9.17
CA ALA A 403 105.84 -110.90 -7.98
C ALA A 403 106.22 -112.35 -8.30
N ARG A 404 105.72 -112.93 -9.40
CA ARG A 404 106.21 -114.22 -9.93
C ARG A 404 107.64 -114.09 -10.45
N ASP A 405 107.91 -113.05 -11.23
CA ASP A 405 109.24 -112.75 -11.76
C ASP A 405 110.22 -112.50 -10.59
N ALA A 406 109.83 -111.71 -9.59
CA ALA A 406 110.59 -111.53 -8.34
C ALA A 406 110.79 -112.85 -7.57
N ALA A 407 109.76 -113.68 -7.42
CA ALA A 407 109.90 -114.99 -6.77
C ALA A 407 110.81 -115.95 -7.55
N THR A 408 110.86 -115.88 -8.89
CA THR A 408 111.84 -116.64 -9.69
C THR A 408 113.24 -116.03 -9.59
N ILE A 409 113.37 -114.71 -9.53
CA ILE A 409 114.65 -114.02 -9.27
C ILE A 409 115.17 -114.37 -7.88
N ASP A 410 114.31 -114.41 -6.87
CA ASP A 410 114.69 -114.74 -5.49
C ASP A 410 114.96 -116.23 -5.31
N ALA A 411 114.24 -117.14 -6.00
CA ALA A 411 114.63 -118.55 -6.09
C ALA A 411 115.96 -118.75 -6.84
N LEU A 412 116.26 -117.92 -7.85
CA LEU A 412 117.56 -117.90 -8.53
C LEU A 412 118.66 -117.31 -7.62
N ARG A 413 118.35 -116.35 -6.74
CA ARG A 413 119.26 -115.79 -5.74
C ARG A 413 119.49 -116.72 -4.55
N GLU A 414 118.48 -117.45 -4.10
CA GLU A 414 118.61 -118.50 -3.08
C GLU A 414 119.49 -119.64 -3.62
N ARG A 415 119.32 -120.00 -4.90
CA ARG A 415 120.20 -120.93 -5.63
C ARG A 415 121.59 -120.35 -5.93
N ALA A 416 121.75 -119.03 -5.97
CA ALA A 416 123.01 -118.31 -6.10
C ALA A 416 123.38 -117.57 -4.78
N GLY A 417 123.20 -118.27 -3.66
CA GLY A 417 123.08 -117.66 -2.34
C GLY A 417 124.31 -116.93 -1.81
N GLY A 418 124.05 -115.94 -0.94
CA GLY A 418 125.00 -115.41 0.04
C GLY A 418 125.55 -114.00 -0.23
N SER A 419 124.75 -112.96 0.03
CA SER A 419 125.23 -111.68 0.62
C SER A 419 124.05 -110.81 1.09
N ASP A 420 124.28 -110.02 2.16
CA ASP A 420 123.27 -109.27 2.93
C ASP A 420 122.77 -107.94 2.30
N GLY A 421 121.73 -107.36 2.91
CA GLY A 421 121.73 -105.92 3.23
C GLY A 421 120.55 -105.05 2.72
N PRO A 422 119.75 -104.40 3.60
CA PRO A 422 118.59 -103.58 3.21
C PRO A 422 118.74 -102.06 3.43
N GLY A 423 117.84 -101.25 2.84
CA GLY A 423 117.68 -99.80 3.15
C GLY A 423 116.50 -99.10 2.47
N THR A 424 115.78 -98.24 3.21
CA THR A 424 114.60 -97.40 2.82
C THR A 424 114.63 -96.07 3.63
N PRO A 425 113.66 -95.11 3.56
CA PRO A 425 112.81 -94.51 2.51
C PRO A 425 112.94 -92.93 2.50
N THR A 426 111.90 -92.16 2.05
CA THR A 426 111.37 -90.85 2.61
C THR A 426 110.95 -89.76 1.56
N THR A 427 109.89 -88.95 1.83
CA THR A 427 109.30 -87.79 1.04
C THR A 427 108.51 -86.83 2.00
N PRO A 428 107.61 -85.84 1.65
CA PRO A 428 107.19 -85.12 0.40
C PRO A 428 106.87 -83.57 0.53
N ARG A 429 106.22 -82.94 -0.50
CA ARG A 429 105.29 -81.74 -0.48
C ARG A 429 105.84 -80.29 -0.27
N PRO A 430 105.06 -79.16 -0.41
CA PRO A 430 104.01 -78.75 -1.41
C PRO A 430 103.86 -77.21 -1.78
N SER A 431 102.89 -76.85 -2.66
CA SER A 431 101.90 -75.70 -2.59
C SER A 431 101.96 -74.34 -3.39
N ARG A 432 100.88 -74.08 -4.19
CA ARG A 432 99.92 -72.89 -4.21
C ARG A 432 100.29 -71.49 -4.82
N GLY A 433 99.39 -70.87 -5.64
CA GLY A 433 99.29 -69.39 -5.91
C GLY A 433 98.62 -68.94 -7.25
N ILE A 434 97.92 -67.77 -7.29
CA ILE A 434 97.24 -67.00 -8.40
C ILE A 434 96.81 -65.58 -7.86
N PRO A 435 96.14 -64.58 -8.55
CA PRO A 435 95.69 -64.34 -9.96
C PRO A 435 95.97 -62.87 -10.52
N SER A 436 95.16 -62.38 -11.49
CA SER A 436 94.78 -60.94 -11.83
C SER A 436 95.30 -60.27 -13.13
N PHE A 437 94.41 -59.60 -13.91
CA PHE A 437 94.47 -58.23 -14.53
C PHE A 437 93.53 -58.00 -15.76
N ASP A 438 93.40 -56.73 -16.21
CA ASP A 438 92.38 -56.13 -17.12
C ASP A 438 92.84 -55.86 -18.58
N ASP A 439 91.90 -55.45 -19.46
CA ASP A 439 91.98 -54.59 -20.69
C ASP A 439 90.52 -54.52 -21.26
N ASP A 440 89.84 -53.40 -21.58
CA ASP A 440 90.02 -52.25 -22.51
C ASP A 440 89.71 -52.51 -24.01
N ASP A 441 88.78 -51.72 -24.59
CA ASP A 441 88.86 -51.11 -25.94
C ASP A 441 87.66 -50.15 -26.21
N THR A 442 87.72 -49.37 -27.30
CA THR A 442 86.78 -48.26 -27.63
C THR A 442 86.34 -48.22 -29.10
N ILE A 443 85.28 -47.46 -29.41
CA ILE A 443 85.13 -46.52 -30.56
C ILE A 443 83.68 -45.98 -30.64
N ALA A 444 83.51 -44.77 -31.20
CA ALA A 444 82.24 -44.05 -31.31
C ALA A 444 81.57 -44.24 -32.69
N ASP A 445 80.29 -43.84 -32.83
CA ASP A 445 79.95 -42.65 -33.63
C ASP A 445 78.45 -42.26 -33.57
N THR A 446 78.10 -41.17 -34.28
CA THR A 446 76.77 -40.69 -34.73
C THR A 446 75.94 -39.74 -33.84
N GLU A 447 75.93 -38.48 -34.31
CA GLU A 447 74.79 -37.58 -34.54
C GLU A 447 74.01 -36.97 -33.36
N ALA A 448 74.19 -35.66 -33.20
CA ALA A 448 73.23 -34.78 -32.56
C ALA A 448 72.03 -34.49 -33.48
N LEU A 449 70.83 -34.43 -32.91
CA LEU A 449 69.62 -33.97 -33.58
C LEU A 449 69.02 -32.82 -32.77
N GLU A 450 68.98 -31.63 -33.38
CA GLU A 450 68.36 -30.44 -32.80
C GLU A 450 66.86 -30.70 -32.56
N LYS A 451 66.36 -30.32 -31.38
CA LYS A 451 64.92 -30.35 -31.08
C LYS A 451 64.34 -28.95 -31.28
N PRO A 452 63.19 -28.80 -31.99
CA PRO A 452 62.58 -27.51 -32.25
C PRO A 452 61.95 -26.89 -31.00
N ASP A 453 61.67 -25.60 -31.06
CA ASP A 453 61.14 -24.77 -29.98
C ASP A 453 59.82 -25.28 -29.38
N PHE A 454 59.91 -26.00 -28.27
CA PHE A 454 58.78 -26.32 -27.38
C PHE A 454 59.07 -25.96 -25.90
N ASP A 455 60.30 -25.54 -25.60
CA ASP A 455 60.82 -25.28 -24.24
C ASP A 455 60.54 -23.84 -23.75
N SER A 456 59.90 -23.01 -24.59
CA SER A 456 59.42 -21.66 -24.25
C SER A 456 58.04 -21.72 -23.58
N SER A 457 57.04 -22.30 -24.26
CA SER A 457 55.66 -22.38 -23.76
C SER A 457 55.53 -23.30 -22.53
N VAL A 458 56.40 -24.31 -22.39
CA VAL A 458 56.44 -25.15 -21.17
C VAL A 458 57.00 -24.35 -19.98
N ARG A 459 58.03 -23.52 -20.16
CA ARG A 459 58.49 -22.59 -19.12
C ARG A 459 57.44 -21.54 -18.78
N GLU A 460 56.80 -20.94 -19.78
CA GLU A 460 55.75 -19.94 -19.56
C GLU A 460 54.56 -20.53 -18.78
N ALA A 461 54.19 -21.79 -19.03
CA ALA A 461 53.20 -22.51 -18.23
C ALA A 461 53.65 -22.73 -16.77
N GLN A 462 54.91 -23.13 -16.55
CA GLN A 462 55.46 -23.34 -15.20
C GLN A 462 55.63 -22.03 -14.41
N ASP A 463 56.06 -20.96 -15.06
CA ASP A 463 56.15 -19.62 -14.46
C ASP A 463 54.76 -19.06 -14.12
N LEU A 464 53.73 -19.37 -14.93
CA LEU A 464 52.34 -19.04 -14.61
C LEU A 464 51.81 -19.87 -13.43
N GLU A 465 52.12 -21.17 -13.35
CA GLU A 465 51.72 -22.03 -12.23
C GLU A 465 52.36 -21.58 -10.90
N ALA A 466 53.65 -21.21 -10.91
CA ALA A 466 54.33 -20.61 -9.76
C ALA A 466 53.74 -19.24 -9.36
N GLN A 467 53.30 -18.43 -10.35
CA GLN A 467 52.53 -17.21 -10.07
C GLN A 467 51.14 -17.51 -9.50
N GLN A 468 50.49 -18.60 -9.91
CA GLN A 468 49.17 -19.01 -9.42
C GLN A 468 49.21 -19.35 -7.93
N GLU A 469 50.19 -20.17 -7.51
CA GLU A 469 50.36 -20.51 -6.09
C GLU A 469 50.65 -19.26 -5.26
N LYS A 470 51.53 -18.37 -5.74
CA LYS A 470 51.84 -17.11 -5.05
C LYS A 470 50.63 -16.17 -4.96
N ILE A 471 49.83 -16.03 -6.02
CA ILE A 471 48.61 -15.21 -6.02
C ILE A 471 47.57 -15.82 -5.07
N LEU A 472 47.45 -17.15 -4.98
CA LEU A 472 46.56 -17.82 -4.02
C LEU A 472 47.02 -17.64 -2.57
N GLN A 473 48.33 -17.61 -2.29
CA GLN A 473 48.88 -17.32 -0.96
C GLN A 473 48.76 -15.82 -0.58
N GLU A 474 48.90 -14.89 -1.55
CA GLU A 474 48.69 -13.46 -1.33
C GLU A 474 47.20 -13.06 -1.30
N ALA A 475 46.29 -13.91 -1.78
CA ALA A 475 44.85 -13.72 -1.75
C ALA A 475 44.27 -13.89 -0.33
N LYS A 476 44.49 -12.87 0.51
CA LYS A 476 43.84 -12.71 1.82
C LYS A 476 42.33 -12.45 1.65
N LEU A 477 41.59 -13.51 1.34
CA LEU A 477 40.14 -13.57 1.44
C LEU A 477 39.74 -13.19 2.88
N ILE A 478 38.75 -12.29 3.02
CA ILE A 478 38.21 -11.96 4.33
C ILE A 478 37.61 -13.22 4.94
N SER A 479 38.11 -13.61 6.11
CA SER A 479 37.51 -14.70 6.88
C SER A 479 36.08 -14.33 7.23
N GLU A 480 35.12 -15.21 6.96
CA GLU A 480 33.69 -14.97 7.24
C GLU A 480 33.46 -14.56 8.71
N LYS A 481 34.28 -15.11 9.62
CA LYS A 481 34.32 -14.79 11.05
C LYS A 481 34.79 -13.36 11.37
N GLU A 482 35.67 -12.78 10.56
CA GLU A 482 36.16 -11.40 10.72
C GLU A 482 35.12 -10.40 10.23
N SER A 483 34.48 -10.67 9.09
CA SER A 483 33.31 -9.88 8.65
C SER A 483 32.14 -9.98 9.63
N ALA A 484 31.85 -11.18 10.15
CA ALA A 484 30.83 -11.36 11.19
C ALA A 484 31.20 -10.62 12.48
N GLY A 485 32.45 -10.70 12.93
CA GLY A 485 32.92 -9.98 14.13
C GLY A 485 32.91 -8.46 14.02
N LEU A 486 32.95 -7.89 12.80
CA LEU A 486 32.73 -6.46 12.58
C LEU A 486 31.24 -6.09 12.53
N LEU A 487 30.40 -6.93 11.91
CA LEU A 487 28.94 -6.75 11.92
C LEU A 487 28.35 -6.91 13.33
N GLU A 488 28.92 -7.77 14.17
CA GLU A 488 28.52 -7.94 15.56
C GLU A 488 28.89 -6.72 16.42
N LYS A 489 30.06 -6.10 16.18
CA LYS A 489 30.44 -4.83 16.83
C LYS A 489 29.56 -3.66 16.40
N LEU A 490 29.15 -3.61 15.14
CA LEU A 490 28.15 -2.66 14.65
C LEU A 490 26.80 -2.88 15.36
N ARG A 491 26.34 -4.13 15.46
CA ARG A 491 25.12 -4.49 16.19
C ARG A 491 25.19 -4.09 17.66
N SER A 492 26.26 -4.41 18.38
CA SER A 492 26.36 -4.11 19.81
C SER A 492 26.32 -2.60 20.10
N GLN A 493 26.88 -1.75 19.22
CA GLN A 493 26.77 -0.29 19.35
C GLN A 493 25.35 0.27 19.09
N PHE A 494 24.45 -0.48 18.46
CA PHE A 494 23.02 -0.14 18.39
C PHE A 494 22.22 -0.63 19.60
N GLU A 495 22.70 -1.66 20.31
CA GLU A 495 22.01 -2.26 21.46
C GLU A 495 22.43 -1.62 22.81
N GLU A 496 23.66 -1.12 22.94
CA GLU A 496 24.12 -0.30 24.09
C GLU A 496 23.62 1.16 24.00
N GLY A 497 22.30 1.34 24.16
CA GLY A 497 21.63 2.63 23.97
C GLY A 497 22.05 3.73 24.97
N GLY A 498 22.39 4.91 24.45
CA GLY A 498 22.55 6.12 25.26
C GLY A 498 23.18 7.31 24.54
N GLN A 499 24.31 7.11 23.86
CA GLN A 499 25.05 8.16 23.16
C GLN A 499 25.59 7.65 21.81
N PHE A 500 24.97 8.07 20.71
CA PHE A 500 25.38 7.69 19.36
C PHE A 500 26.65 8.45 18.97
N ASN A 501 27.82 7.81 19.14
CA ASN A 501 29.12 8.36 18.71
C ASN A 501 29.27 8.24 17.19
N GLN A 502 28.61 9.15 16.47
CA GLN A 502 28.61 9.29 15.01
C GLN A 502 30.00 9.05 14.39
N ALA A 503 31.05 9.69 14.94
CA ALA A 503 32.41 9.56 14.43
C ALA A 503 32.99 8.13 14.51
N ALA A 504 32.66 7.37 15.57
CA ALA A 504 33.11 5.98 15.72
C ALA A 504 32.32 5.03 14.79
N PHE A 505 31.05 5.34 14.55
CA PHE A 505 30.22 4.64 13.56
C PHE A 505 30.76 4.87 12.14
N ASP A 506 31.04 6.13 11.78
CA ASP A 506 31.58 6.51 10.46
C ASP A 506 32.99 5.90 10.23
N GLU A 507 33.82 5.82 11.27
CA GLU A 507 35.15 5.17 11.23
C GLU A 507 35.05 3.65 11.05
N LEU A 508 34.14 2.97 11.77
CA LEU A 508 33.86 1.54 11.59
C LEU A 508 33.25 1.22 10.21
N GLN A 509 32.34 2.07 9.72
CA GLN A 509 31.77 1.95 8.38
C GLN A 509 32.84 2.11 7.30
N LYS A 510 33.80 3.03 7.50
CA LYS A 510 34.95 3.20 6.61
C LYS A 510 35.89 2.00 6.63
N GLU A 511 36.25 1.48 7.81
CA GLU A 511 37.04 0.25 7.92
C GLU A 511 36.39 -0.93 7.17
N PHE A 512 35.06 -1.07 7.27
CA PHE A 512 34.32 -2.11 6.55
C PHE A 512 34.36 -1.90 5.02
N ALA A 513 34.23 -0.66 4.55
CA ALA A 513 34.32 -0.31 3.13
C ALA A 513 35.73 -0.55 2.57
N ASP A 514 36.78 -0.07 3.24
CA ASP A 514 38.19 -0.20 2.81
C ASP A 514 38.59 -1.70 2.74
N ARG A 515 38.11 -2.52 3.68
CA ARG A 515 38.30 -3.99 3.68
C ARG A 515 37.59 -4.66 2.50
N ILE A 516 36.33 -4.31 2.23
CA ILE A 516 35.58 -4.83 1.06
C ILE A 516 36.27 -4.42 -0.25
N GLU A 517 36.73 -3.17 -0.37
CA GLU A 517 37.41 -2.72 -1.58
C GLU A 517 38.74 -3.46 -1.80
N SER A 518 39.49 -3.74 -0.73
CA SER A 518 40.71 -4.56 -0.77
C SER A 518 40.43 -6.01 -1.20
N SER A 519 39.36 -6.62 -0.67
CA SER A 519 38.89 -7.96 -1.08
C SER A 519 38.48 -8.00 -2.55
N ASN A 520 37.74 -6.99 -3.01
CA ASN A 520 37.33 -6.85 -4.41
C ASN A 520 38.54 -6.66 -5.35
N LYS A 521 39.56 -5.87 -4.94
CA LYS A 521 40.83 -5.74 -5.68
C LYS A 521 41.60 -7.06 -5.74
N SER A 522 41.52 -7.89 -4.69
CA SER A 522 42.14 -9.23 -4.68
C SER A 522 41.42 -10.20 -5.62
N THR A 523 40.09 -10.31 -5.54
CA THR A 523 39.30 -11.18 -6.41
C THR A 523 39.35 -10.75 -7.89
N GLN A 524 39.44 -9.45 -8.18
CA GLN A 524 39.68 -8.94 -9.53
C GLN A 524 41.01 -9.45 -10.12
N ARG A 525 42.11 -9.51 -9.34
CA ARG A 525 43.39 -10.08 -9.80
C ARG A 525 43.26 -11.57 -10.14
N VAL A 526 42.54 -12.34 -9.32
CA VAL A 526 42.25 -13.76 -9.59
C VAL A 526 41.43 -13.93 -10.87
N ILE A 527 40.45 -13.07 -11.11
CA ILE A 527 39.62 -13.07 -12.33
C ILE A 527 40.44 -12.69 -13.56
N GLU A 528 41.35 -11.72 -13.48
CA GLU A 528 42.26 -11.40 -14.59
C GLU A 528 43.23 -12.54 -14.90
N TYR A 529 43.78 -13.18 -13.86
CA TYR A 529 44.64 -14.35 -14.02
C TYR A 529 43.90 -15.51 -14.69
N ALA A 530 42.69 -15.84 -14.24
CA ALA A 530 41.86 -16.88 -14.86
C ALA A 530 41.54 -16.58 -16.34
N LYS A 531 41.30 -15.31 -16.71
CA LYS A 531 41.13 -14.90 -18.12
C LYS A 531 42.40 -15.13 -18.94
N ARG A 532 43.60 -14.89 -18.39
CA ARG A 532 44.87 -15.19 -19.07
C ARG A 532 45.04 -16.69 -19.31
N GLN A 533 44.76 -17.54 -18.31
CA GLN A 533 44.80 -18.99 -18.49
C GLN A 533 43.81 -19.48 -19.56
N ILE A 534 42.57 -18.97 -19.57
CA ILE A 534 41.58 -19.31 -20.60
C ILE A 534 42.07 -18.94 -22.01
N ASN A 535 42.73 -17.79 -22.17
CA ASN A 535 43.32 -17.38 -23.45
C ASN A 535 44.47 -18.31 -23.88
N VAL A 536 45.38 -18.69 -22.96
CA VAL A 536 46.47 -19.64 -23.26
C VAL A 536 45.91 -21.02 -23.66
N ILE A 537 44.92 -21.54 -22.92
CA ILE A 537 44.24 -22.80 -23.25
C ILE A 537 43.51 -22.72 -24.61
N SER A 538 42.94 -21.56 -24.94
CA SER A 538 42.31 -21.32 -26.25
C SER A 538 43.33 -21.32 -27.38
N ASN A 539 44.50 -20.69 -27.19
CA ASN A 539 45.57 -20.68 -28.18
C ASN A 539 46.13 -22.08 -28.43
N LEU A 540 46.49 -22.82 -27.36
CA LEU A 540 46.97 -24.20 -27.44
C LEU A 540 45.95 -25.14 -28.12
N ARG A 541 44.65 -24.92 -27.88
CA ARG A 541 43.57 -25.66 -28.58
C ARG A 541 43.48 -25.27 -30.06
N GLY A 542 43.72 -24.02 -30.42
CA GLY A 542 43.81 -23.56 -31.80
C GLY A 542 45.00 -24.17 -32.53
N GLU A 543 46.18 -24.17 -31.91
CA GLU A 543 47.40 -24.79 -32.43
C GLU A 543 47.20 -26.30 -32.66
N LEU A 544 46.66 -27.01 -31.66
CA LEU A 544 46.32 -28.44 -31.78
C LEU A 544 45.30 -28.70 -32.90
N SER A 545 44.36 -27.78 -33.15
CA SER A 545 43.40 -27.86 -34.25
C SER A 545 43.98 -27.46 -35.62
N SER A 546 45.18 -26.90 -35.67
CA SER A 546 45.84 -26.43 -36.90
C SER A 546 46.92 -27.38 -37.43
N ARG A 547 47.29 -28.40 -36.64
CA ARG A 547 48.29 -29.41 -37.00
C ARG A 547 47.76 -30.32 -38.13
N PRO A 548 48.41 -30.37 -39.30
CA PRO A 548 47.91 -31.15 -40.44
C PRO A 548 48.08 -32.66 -40.22
N THR A 549 47.06 -33.44 -40.61
CA THR A 549 47.12 -34.90 -40.68
C THR A 549 47.84 -35.34 -41.95
N VAL A 550 48.95 -36.08 -41.80
CA VAL A 550 49.72 -36.61 -42.93
C VAL A 550 49.10 -37.93 -43.42
N PRO A 551 48.79 -38.08 -44.72
CA PRO A 551 48.32 -39.34 -45.29
C PRO A 551 49.49 -40.25 -45.73
N THR A 552 49.34 -41.56 -45.55
CA THR A 552 50.29 -42.55 -46.08
C THR A 552 49.53 -43.75 -46.66
N GLU A 553 49.69 -43.98 -47.96
CA GLU A 553 49.27 -45.20 -48.65
C GLU A 553 50.30 -46.34 -48.38
N SER A 554 50.10 -47.63 -48.64
CA SER A 554 49.10 -48.34 -49.44
C SER A 554 49.01 -49.83 -49.03
N ARG A 555 48.09 -50.57 -49.68
CA ARG A 555 48.04 -52.05 -49.90
C ARG A 555 47.09 -52.90 -49.05
N ALA A 556 46.05 -53.36 -49.74
CA ALA A 556 45.01 -54.34 -49.40
C ALA A 556 45.56 -55.80 -49.24
N PRO A 557 44.79 -56.82 -48.74
CA PRO A 557 43.32 -56.90 -48.73
C PRO A 557 42.61 -57.39 -47.44
N SER A 558 41.30 -57.16 -47.42
CA SER A 558 40.34 -57.61 -46.40
C SER A 558 40.15 -59.14 -46.38
N PRO A 559 39.84 -59.70 -45.19
CA PRO A 559 38.52 -60.31 -45.02
C PRO A 559 37.88 -59.99 -43.64
N PRO A 560 36.73 -60.60 -43.31
CA PRO A 560 35.41 -59.95 -43.29
C PRO A 560 35.19 -58.99 -42.09
N PRO A 561 34.17 -58.11 -42.15
CA PRO A 561 33.75 -57.34 -40.98
C PRO A 561 33.20 -58.27 -39.88
N ILE A 562 33.88 -58.29 -38.73
CA ILE A 562 33.29 -58.77 -37.48
C ILE A 562 32.25 -57.73 -37.03
N GLN A 563 31.13 -58.22 -36.48
CA GLN A 563 29.99 -57.39 -36.11
C GLN A 563 30.32 -56.53 -34.89
N GLU A 564 30.53 -55.22 -35.09
CA GLU A 564 30.29 -54.25 -34.02
C GLU A 564 28.76 -54.13 -33.79
N PRO A 565 28.30 -54.01 -32.53
CA PRO A 565 26.90 -54.19 -32.21
C PRO A 565 26.04 -52.98 -32.60
N GLU A 566 24.93 -53.20 -33.33
CA GLU A 566 23.89 -52.19 -33.53
C GLU A 566 23.15 -51.88 -32.21
N LYS A 567 23.73 -50.96 -31.41
CA LYS A 567 23.07 -50.29 -30.29
C LYS A 567 23.31 -48.79 -30.38
N GLY A 568 22.36 -48.11 -31.02
CA GLY A 568 22.39 -46.65 -31.21
C GLY A 568 21.21 -46.13 -32.04
N SER A 569 20.71 -46.92 -32.99
CA SER A 569 19.48 -46.61 -33.75
C SER A 569 18.26 -46.53 -32.83
N GLY A 570 18.01 -47.59 -32.04
CA GLY A 570 16.87 -47.67 -31.12
C GLY A 570 16.83 -46.54 -30.10
N ASP A 571 17.94 -46.31 -29.38
CA ASP A 571 18.02 -45.29 -28.34
C ASP A 571 17.86 -43.86 -28.91
N SER A 572 18.31 -43.62 -30.15
CA SER A 572 18.09 -42.35 -30.85
C SER A 572 16.61 -42.14 -31.23
N VAL A 573 15.82 -43.20 -31.39
CA VAL A 573 14.37 -43.12 -31.69
C VAL A 573 13.57 -43.00 -30.39
N THR A 574 13.85 -43.82 -29.36
CA THR A 574 13.15 -43.74 -28.07
C THR A 574 13.34 -42.38 -27.39
N LEU A 575 14.55 -41.82 -27.41
CA LEU A 575 14.81 -40.46 -26.89
C LEU A 575 14.09 -39.36 -27.68
N ARG A 576 13.79 -39.56 -28.98
CA ARG A 576 12.95 -38.63 -29.75
C ARG A 576 11.49 -38.74 -29.33
N GLU A 577 10.94 -39.95 -29.23
CA GLU A 577 9.57 -40.15 -28.74
C GLU A 577 9.37 -39.64 -27.31
N GLU A 578 10.35 -39.81 -26.44
CA GLU A 578 10.33 -39.28 -25.08
C GLU A 578 10.37 -37.75 -25.07
N ASN A 579 11.20 -37.13 -25.92
CA ASN A 579 11.17 -35.69 -26.13
C ASN A 579 9.82 -35.20 -26.68
N GLU A 580 9.16 -35.93 -27.58
CA GLU A 580 7.82 -35.55 -28.06
C GLU A 580 6.76 -35.67 -26.96
N LYS A 581 6.80 -36.72 -26.12
CA LYS A 581 5.92 -36.89 -24.96
C LYS A 581 6.13 -35.74 -23.96
N LEU A 582 7.38 -35.42 -23.61
CA LEU A 582 7.72 -34.30 -22.73
C LEU A 582 7.27 -32.94 -23.29
N HIS A 583 7.37 -32.70 -24.60
CA HIS A 583 6.84 -31.48 -25.23
C HIS A 583 5.30 -31.40 -25.20
N GLN A 584 4.61 -32.54 -25.33
CA GLN A 584 3.15 -32.60 -25.18
C GLN A 584 2.72 -32.32 -23.74
N GLU A 585 3.42 -32.89 -22.75
CA GLU A 585 3.20 -32.62 -21.33
C GLU A 585 3.47 -31.15 -20.98
N LEU A 586 4.58 -30.56 -21.46
CA LEU A 586 4.89 -29.14 -21.29
C LEU A 586 3.78 -28.24 -21.86
N ARG A 587 3.24 -28.57 -23.04
CA ARG A 587 2.13 -27.83 -23.67
C ARG A 587 0.83 -27.97 -22.88
N LEU A 588 0.52 -29.16 -22.34
CA LEU A 588 -0.62 -29.39 -21.48
C LEU A 588 -0.48 -28.62 -20.15
N MET A 589 0.69 -28.69 -19.49
CA MET A 589 0.99 -27.95 -18.26
C MET A 589 0.90 -26.44 -18.46
N ALA A 590 1.44 -25.91 -19.57
CA ALA A 590 1.31 -24.49 -19.92
C ALA A 590 -0.16 -24.08 -20.11
N SER A 591 -0.98 -24.90 -20.77
CA SER A 591 -2.42 -24.62 -20.94
C SER A 591 -3.19 -24.64 -19.61
N ALA A 592 -2.86 -25.57 -18.71
CA ALA A 592 -3.44 -25.68 -17.38
C ALA A 592 -3.03 -24.51 -16.47
N TRP A 593 -1.76 -24.10 -16.54
CA TRP A 593 -1.25 -22.94 -15.81
C TRP A 593 -1.83 -21.62 -16.34
N HIS A 594 -2.00 -21.48 -17.65
CA HIS A 594 -2.71 -20.35 -18.24
C HIS A 594 -4.17 -20.31 -17.76
N ASN A 595 -4.91 -21.43 -17.78
CA ASN A 595 -6.28 -21.46 -17.27
C ASN A 595 -6.38 -21.14 -15.76
N LEU A 596 -5.41 -21.58 -14.96
CA LEU A 596 -5.30 -21.22 -13.54
C LEU A 596 -5.02 -19.72 -13.36
N SER A 597 -4.09 -19.17 -14.14
CA SER A 597 -3.74 -17.74 -14.14
C SER A 597 -4.94 -16.87 -14.52
N SER A 598 -5.68 -17.22 -15.59
CA SER A 598 -6.91 -16.52 -15.97
C SER A 598 -7.99 -16.53 -14.88
N ARG A 599 -8.14 -17.65 -14.15
CA ARG A 599 -9.06 -17.75 -13.00
C ARG A 599 -8.63 -16.88 -11.81
N LEU A 600 -7.32 -16.68 -11.63
CA LEU A 600 -6.75 -15.81 -10.59
C LEU A 600 -6.81 -14.33 -10.98
N GLN A 601 -6.82 -14.02 -12.28
CA GLN A 601 -6.94 -12.66 -12.81
C GLN A 601 -8.39 -12.18 -12.95
N SER A 602 -9.38 -13.09 -13.06
CA SER A 602 -10.80 -12.74 -13.02
C SER A 602 -11.25 -12.40 -11.58
N PRO A 603 -11.58 -11.14 -11.22
CA PRO A 603 -11.77 -10.75 -9.82
C PRO A 603 -13.02 -11.33 -9.13
N ASN A 604 -13.91 -11.98 -9.88
CA ASN A 604 -15.31 -12.19 -9.49
C ASN A 604 -15.79 -13.64 -9.64
N VAL A 605 -14.93 -14.60 -9.28
CA VAL A 605 -15.32 -16.01 -9.11
C VAL A 605 -15.12 -16.41 -7.65
N THR A 606 -16.17 -16.25 -6.85
CA THR A 606 -16.22 -16.82 -5.50
C THR A 606 -16.12 -18.34 -5.57
N ILE A 607 -15.19 -18.93 -4.80
CA ILE A 607 -15.11 -20.39 -4.64
C ILE A 607 -16.25 -20.81 -3.70
N ALA A 608 -17.46 -20.87 -4.26
CA ALA A 608 -18.66 -21.28 -3.55
C ALA A 608 -18.55 -22.75 -3.15
N ARG A 609 -18.17 -23.01 -1.89
CA ARG A 609 -18.31 -24.33 -1.26
C ARG A 609 -19.79 -24.61 -0.97
N GLY A 610 -20.54 -24.89 -2.03
CA GLY A 610 -21.99 -25.01 -2.04
C GLY A 610 -22.49 -26.26 -1.32
N ARG A 611 -22.65 -26.19 0.01
CA ARG A 611 -23.45 -27.16 0.78
C ARG A 611 -24.95 -26.87 0.59
N GLY A 612 -25.47 -27.09 -0.62
CA GLY A 612 -26.91 -27.03 -0.90
C GLY A 612 -27.30 -26.53 -2.29
N GLY A 613 -27.82 -27.45 -3.10
CA GLY A 613 -28.93 -27.24 -4.06
C GLY A 613 -28.95 -26.00 -4.97
N THR A 614 -28.20 -26.03 -6.07
CA THR A 614 -28.67 -25.50 -7.37
C THR A 614 -28.14 -26.38 -8.51
N ASN A 615 -28.91 -26.58 -9.58
CA ASN A 615 -28.53 -27.42 -10.72
C ASN A 615 -27.63 -26.65 -11.72
N ALA A 616 -26.45 -26.23 -11.28
CA ALA A 616 -25.39 -25.72 -12.14
C ALA A 616 -24.29 -26.80 -12.28
N PRO A 617 -23.88 -27.20 -13.50
CA PRO A 617 -22.75 -28.11 -13.65
C PRO A 617 -21.44 -27.40 -13.32
N ASP A 618 -20.70 -27.92 -12.34
CA ASP A 618 -19.38 -27.40 -11.95
C ASP A 618 -18.46 -27.19 -13.17
N PRO A 619 -17.58 -26.17 -13.18
CA PRO A 619 -16.63 -25.92 -14.26
C PRO A 619 -15.46 -26.93 -14.24
N ILE A 620 -15.77 -28.21 -14.54
CA ILE A 620 -14.86 -29.35 -14.51
C ILE A 620 -13.58 -29.03 -15.31
N SER A 621 -12.45 -29.11 -14.62
CA SER A 621 -11.11 -28.92 -15.18
C SER A 621 -10.81 -29.95 -16.27
N TRP A 622 -9.84 -29.67 -17.15
CA TRP A 622 -9.50 -30.59 -18.24
C TRP A 622 -9.13 -32.00 -17.75
N LEU A 623 -8.38 -32.11 -16.64
CA LEU A 623 -8.10 -33.38 -15.96
C LEU A 623 -9.35 -34.05 -15.38
N GLY A 624 -10.32 -33.28 -14.87
CA GLY A 624 -11.61 -33.82 -14.43
C GLY A 624 -12.48 -34.31 -15.60
N ARG A 625 -12.37 -33.67 -16.77
CA ARG A 625 -13.01 -34.13 -18.01
C ARG A 625 -12.36 -35.42 -18.52
N GLN A 626 -11.02 -35.49 -18.55
CA GLN A 626 -10.32 -36.73 -18.89
C GLN A 626 -10.64 -37.88 -17.91
N ARG A 627 -10.68 -37.63 -16.59
CA ARG A 627 -11.13 -38.64 -15.62
C ARG A 627 -12.55 -39.10 -15.93
N LYS A 628 -13.51 -38.19 -16.11
CA LYS A 628 -14.90 -38.53 -16.47
C LYS A 628 -15.02 -39.24 -17.83
N GLU A 629 -14.09 -39.02 -18.75
CA GLU A 629 -14.00 -39.73 -20.03
C GLU A 629 -13.46 -41.15 -19.84
N VAL A 630 -12.38 -41.33 -19.07
CA VAL A 630 -11.82 -42.63 -18.70
C VAL A 630 -12.83 -43.43 -17.88
N ASP A 631 -13.48 -42.82 -16.89
CA ASP A 631 -14.55 -43.43 -16.10
C ASP A 631 -15.72 -43.87 -17.00
N ARG A 632 -16.07 -43.08 -18.03
CA ARG A 632 -17.09 -43.43 -19.03
C ARG A 632 -16.67 -44.60 -19.92
N VAL A 633 -15.39 -44.70 -20.29
CA VAL A 633 -14.85 -45.84 -21.06
C VAL A 633 -14.77 -47.10 -20.19
N MET A 634 -14.38 -46.97 -18.91
CA MET A 634 -14.22 -48.07 -17.96
C MET A 634 -15.57 -48.61 -17.44
N LEU A 635 -16.60 -47.76 -17.33
CA LEU A 635 -17.96 -48.14 -16.94
C LEU A 635 -18.87 -48.44 -18.15
N GLY A 636 -18.49 -48.04 -19.36
CA GLY A 636 -19.23 -48.26 -20.61
C GLY A 636 -19.18 -49.70 -21.16
N GLY A 637 -18.97 -50.69 -20.28
CA GLY A 637 -18.74 -52.10 -20.62
C GLY A 637 -19.98 -53.00 -20.57
N VAL A 638 -21.18 -52.47 -20.31
CA VAL A 638 -22.45 -53.21 -20.27
C VAL A 638 -23.52 -52.42 -21.03
N ARG A 639 -24.43 -53.13 -21.73
CA ARG A 639 -25.58 -52.55 -22.45
C ARG A 639 -26.78 -52.36 -21.53
#